data_AF-A0A9D7A7V1-F1
#
_entry.id   AF-A0A9D7A7V1-F1
#
_cell.length_a   1.000
_cell.length_b   1.000
_cell.length_c   1.000
_cell.angle_alpha   90.00
_cell.angle_beta   90.00
_cell.angle_gamma   90.00
#
_symmetry.space_group_name_H-M   'P 1'
#
loop_
_entity.id
_entity.type
_entity.pdbx_description
1 polymer ?
#
loop_
_entity_poly.entity_id
_entity_poly.type
_entity_poly.pdbx_seq_one_letter_code
_entity_poly.pdbx_strand_id
1 'polypeptide(L)'
;MRHTADTISNALPADLKNAVAASPTPTQPRTIQPRLYQRGAFSVPVCIQQGAHQIHGETVDFTPGGLRLLCRNAPPLAPGSALNLTFQFGKTCNLIAVAQVAYCLESSQDNTHTMGIRFAGLRDWEQTIILSALKELSESDQSRQASLIILHVSESALAQEAVALATDTLPPANELRRRQRALVRIPVKLTVDGHVHDFHTRDIGAGGMQLTADVELAVKTPLVVQWHFNGNVHHDIAGQVVYSRKIDGAANDQYGIGITFLGRREWEAKTLAVAAERLLTHPEDQAGSTLAISVAGNALSLGQKKFYCRSRQPLAGELGMLRTDTPHAAKIVGWGAYVPPNELKNDDINAILKVKGDTTRFADIVGRLTGIKTRRYAGSAMLPSDLAVEASRQALNRAGIDSKDVDVIISCGVARDVEEPATAYIIQEKLGADRAYCFDLANACNGFISALDVLDAFIASGRCKTGLVAVGDILSQYITWGTKSPNDLHMSSMSYTFGDAGGAAVLTRRNEMDTQGLHGSWFLSDGSYWKVAVIPLIDQQARYFKSNASNIERAALDHVPGGVEEVMKFLGWTIEDIKLVIPHQVSSQIIEDLFYKRLRMPPEKVFWSFPLHGNVGAASMPVALCNAMDAGLATTGDKILLVGGSGGFGAGVLGLTL
;
A
#
# COMPACT_ATOMS: atom_id res chain seq x y z
N MET A 1 -2.30 -10.10 53.41
CA MET A 1 -3.34 -11.08 53.80
C MET A 1 -3.54 -12.03 52.64
N ARG A 2 -3.07 -13.28 52.80
CA ARG A 2 -3.51 -14.42 51.97
C ARG A 2 -4.93 -14.77 52.41
N HIS A 3 -5.76 -15.18 51.45
CA HIS A 3 -7.17 -15.62 51.55
C HIS A 3 -8.17 -14.68 50.88
N THR A 4 -8.42 -14.95 49.60
CA THR A 4 -9.74 -14.89 48.92
C THR A 4 -9.52 -15.31 47.46
N ALA A 5 -9.10 -16.57 47.28
CA ALA A 5 -9.04 -17.23 45.96
C ALA A 5 -10.04 -18.40 45.84
N ASP A 6 -10.78 -18.71 46.92
CA ASP A 6 -11.59 -19.95 47.02
C ASP A 6 -13.11 -19.73 46.90
N THR A 7 -13.58 -18.66 46.25
CA THR A 7 -15.03 -18.41 46.12
C THR A 7 -15.53 -18.20 44.70
N ILE A 8 -14.73 -18.53 43.68
CA ILE A 8 -15.18 -18.52 42.28
C ILE A 8 -14.71 -19.81 41.56
N SER A 9 -15.07 -20.98 42.08
CA SER A 9 -14.90 -22.26 41.35
C SER A 9 -16.18 -23.09 41.22
N ASN A 10 -17.32 -22.61 41.75
CA ASN A 10 -18.57 -23.39 41.79
C ASN A 10 -19.71 -22.86 40.89
N ALA A 11 -19.41 -22.15 39.80
CA ALA A 11 -20.44 -21.65 38.87
C ALA A 11 -20.07 -21.80 37.38
N LEU A 12 -19.45 -22.92 36.99
CA LEU A 12 -19.20 -23.23 35.58
C LEU A 12 -19.77 -24.62 35.19
N PRO A 13 -20.47 -24.75 34.04
CA PRO A 13 -21.02 -26.02 33.54
C PRO A 13 -19.95 -27.10 33.30
N ALA A 14 -20.36 -28.37 33.40
CA ALA A 14 -19.49 -29.56 33.41
C ALA A 14 -18.66 -29.75 32.12
N ASP A 15 -19.05 -29.09 31.05
CA ASP A 15 -18.57 -29.29 29.68
C ASP A 15 -17.16 -28.69 29.46
N LEU A 16 -16.71 -27.81 30.36
CA LEU A 16 -15.40 -27.12 30.30
C LEU A 16 -14.31 -27.78 31.17
N LYS A 17 -14.62 -28.83 31.94
CA LYS A 17 -13.63 -29.51 32.81
C LYS A 17 -12.70 -30.48 32.06
N ASN A 18 -13.03 -30.87 30.82
CA ASN A 18 -12.25 -31.86 30.07
C ASN A 18 -11.19 -31.26 29.12
N ALA A 19 -11.02 -29.94 29.06
CA ALA A 19 -10.11 -29.30 28.10
C ALA A 19 -8.71 -28.96 28.65
N VAL A 20 -8.40 -29.26 29.92
CA VAL A 20 -7.13 -28.84 30.57
C VAL A 20 -6.15 -30.01 30.83
N ALA A 21 -6.48 -31.23 30.41
CA ALA A 21 -5.61 -32.40 30.59
C ALA A 21 -5.10 -32.96 29.24
N ALA A 22 -4.25 -32.21 28.54
CA ALA A 22 -3.42 -32.77 27.46
C ALA A 22 -2.18 -31.90 27.21
N SER A 23 -1.06 -32.23 27.88
CA SER A 23 0.26 -31.75 27.49
C SER A 23 0.72 -32.46 26.21
N PRO A 24 1.30 -31.78 25.19
CA PRO A 24 1.77 -32.46 23.99
C PRO A 24 3.19 -33.04 24.21
N THR A 25 3.29 -34.36 24.08
CA THR A 25 4.50 -35.15 23.87
C THR A 25 5.13 -34.78 22.51
N PRO A 26 6.47 -34.85 22.32
CA PRO A 26 7.11 -34.35 21.09
C PRO A 26 6.75 -35.22 19.88
N THR A 27 6.07 -34.61 18.91
CA THR A 27 5.70 -35.28 17.65
C THR A 27 6.86 -35.34 16.66
N GLN A 28 7.00 -36.52 16.06
CA GLN A 28 7.90 -36.96 14.99
C GLN A 28 8.07 -35.97 13.81
N PRO A 29 9.17 -36.10 13.03
CA PRO A 29 9.44 -35.25 11.86
C PRO A 29 8.30 -35.31 10.84
N ARG A 30 7.71 -34.15 10.55
CA ARG A 30 6.66 -34.00 9.54
C ARG A 30 7.20 -34.35 8.15
N THR A 31 6.62 -35.38 7.56
CA THR A 31 6.71 -35.67 6.13
C THR A 31 6.08 -34.51 5.36
N ILE A 32 6.87 -33.87 4.48
CA ILE A 32 6.40 -32.78 3.62
C ILE A 32 5.41 -33.37 2.60
N GLN A 33 4.13 -33.03 2.71
CA GLN A 33 3.19 -33.28 1.62
C GLN A 33 3.42 -32.26 0.50
N PRO A 34 3.41 -32.66 -0.78
CA PRO A 34 3.55 -31.75 -1.91
C PRO A 34 2.36 -30.78 -1.95
N ARG A 35 2.64 -29.48 -2.04
CA ARG A 35 1.61 -28.43 -2.23
C ARG A 35 0.91 -28.67 -3.57
N LEU A 36 -0.35 -29.08 -3.53
CA LEU A 36 -1.24 -29.10 -4.69
C LEU A 36 -1.64 -27.65 -5.02
N TYR A 37 -1.03 -27.09 -6.07
CA TYR A 37 -1.47 -25.83 -6.66
C TYR A 37 -2.81 -26.05 -7.39
N GLN A 38 -3.76 -25.12 -7.26
CA GLN A 38 -5.02 -25.16 -7.99
C GLN A 38 -4.74 -25.14 -9.50
N ARG A 39 -5.31 -26.10 -10.23
CA ARG A 39 -5.17 -26.24 -11.70
C ARG A 39 -6.19 -25.33 -12.39
N GLY A 40 -5.74 -24.49 -13.32
CA GLY A 40 -6.63 -23.72 -14.19
C GLY A 40 -7.10 -24.56 -15.36
N ALA A 41 -8.40 -24.84 -15.46
CA ALA A 41 -9.00 -25.63 -16.55
C ALA A 41 -9.46 -24.71 -17.70
N PHE A 42 -8.54 -23.94 -18.29
CA PHE A 42 -8.83 -23.07 -19.44
C PHE A 42 -7.73 -23.18 -20.50
N SER A 43 -8.09 -22.88 -21.75
CA SER A 43 -7.18 -22.94 -22.90
C SER A 43 -6.72 -21.55 -23.32
N VAL A 44 -5.41 -21.40 -23.54
CA VAL A 44 -4.76 -20.23 -24.14
C VAL A 44 -4.01 -20.70 -25.38
N PRO A 45 -4.13 -19.99 -26.52
CA PRO A 45 -3.34 -20.28 -27.71
C PRO A 45 -1.84 -20.19 -27.44
N VAL A 46 -1.09 -21.14 -27.97
CA VAL A 46 0.37 -21.20 -27.90
C VAL A 46 0.95 -21.30 -29.30
N CYS A 47 1.96 -20.49 -29.58
CA CYS A 47 2.78 -20.56 -30.78
C CYS A 47 4.21 -20.92 -30.39
N ILE A 48 4.68 -22.08 -30.82
CA ILE A 48 6.07 -22.51 -30.65
C ILE A 48 6.82 -22.21 -31.95
N GLN A 49 7.89 -21.44 -31.84
CA GLN A 49 8.76 -21.08 -32.95
C GLN A 49 10.07 -21.87 -32.83
N GLN A 50 10.39 -22.64 -33.87
CA GLN A 50 11.64 -23.38 -34.00
C GLN A 50 12.23 -23.09 -35.39
N GLY A 51 13.25 -22.22 -35.45
CA GLY A 51 13.76 -21.71 -36.72
C GLY A 51 12.66 -21.03 -37.54
N ALA A 52 12.48 -21.45 -38.79
CA ALA A 52 11.42 -20.95 -39.67
C ALA A 52 10.04 -21.64 -39.47
N HIS A 53 9.97 -22.67 -38.62
CA HIS A 53 8.76 -23.44 -38.41
C HIS A 53 7.95 -22.88 -37.22
N GLN A 54 6.63 -22.78 -37.42
CA GLN A 54 5.68 -22.43 -36.37
C GLN A 54 4.78 -23.62 -36.08
N ILE A 55 4.62 -23.91 -34.80
CA ILE A 55 3.76 -24.97 -34.29
C ILE A 55 2.70 -24.29 -33.43
N HIS A 56 1.43 -24.56 -33.74
CA HIS A 56 0.32 -24.06 -32.95
C HIS A 56 -0.19 -25.14 -32.01
N GLY A 57 -0.47 -24.72 -30.78
CA GLY A 57 -1.03 -25.56 -29.75
C GLY A 57 -1.86 -24.73 -28.78
N GLU A 58 -2.31 -25.39 -27.73
CA GLU A 58 -3.12 -24.79 -26.69
C GLU A 58 -2.69 -25.28 -25.31
N THR A 59 -2.84 -24.44 -24.30
CA THR A 59 -2.61 -24.88 -22.91
C THR A 59 -3.72 -25.83 -22.46
N VAL A 60 -3.32 -26.98 -21.93
CA VAL A 60 -4.21 -27.91 -21.21
C VAL A 60 -4.13 -27.69 -19.70
N ASP A 61 -2.98 -27.22 -19.23
CA ASP A 61 -2.76 -26.83 -17.83
C ASP A 61 -1.76 -25.67 -17.81
N PHE A 62 -1.98 -24.71 -16.93
CA PHE A 62 -1.08 -23.59 -16.72
C PHE A 62 -1.00 -23.31 -15.23
N THR A 63 0.20 -23.47 -14.67
CA THR A 63 0.53 -23.18 -13.28
C THR A 63 1.74 -22.24 -13.20
N PRO A 64 2.01 -21.62 -12.04
CA PRO A 64 3.26 -20.91 -11.80
C PRO A 64 4.52 -21.78 -11.91
N GLY A 65 4.38 -23.11 -11.93
CA GLY A 65 5.51 -24.04 -12.10
C GLY A 65 5.77 -24.44 -13.56
N GLY A 66 4.86 -24.15 -14.48
CA GLY A 66 4.97 -24.59 -15.86
C GLY A 66 3.66 -24.70 -16.63
N LEU A 67 3.78 -25.10 -17.88
CA LEU A 67 2.68 -25.33 -18.83
C LEU A 67 2.56 -26.81 -19.15
N ARG A 68 1.34 -27.26 -19.43
CA ARG A 68 1.09 -28.46 -20.22
C ARG A 68 0.38 -28.04 -21.48
N LEU A 69 0.91 -28.44 -22.62
CA LEU A 69 0.45 -28.04 -23.94
C LEU A 69 -0.10 -29.24 -24.70
N LEU A 70 -1.08 -29.00 -25.56
CA LEU A 70 -1.53 -29.93 -26.58
C LEU A 70 -1.26 -29.31 -27.95
N CYS A 71 -0.45 -29.98 -28.76
CA CYS A 71 -0.11 -29.54 -30.11
C CYS A 71 -0.57 -30.61 -31.12
N ARG A 72 -1.16 -30.20 -32.24
CA ARG A 72 -1.53 -31.12 -33.34
C ARG A 72 -0.51 -31.01 -34.45
N ASN A 73 -0.10 -32.14 -35.03
CA ASN A 73 0.80 -32.19 -36.19
C ASN A 73 2.13 -31.42 -35.98
N ALA A 74 2.66 -31.46 -34.75
CA ALA A 74 3.90 -30.81 -34.36
C ALA A 74 5.07 -31.81 -34.35
N PRO A 75 6.28 -31.46 -34.82
CA PRO A 75 7.45 -32.27 -34.55
C PRO A 75 7.71 -32.33 -33.03
N PRO A 76 8.08 -33.49 -32.47
CA PRO A 76 8.33 -33.61 -31.04
C PRO A 76 9.56 -32.80 -30.63
N LEU A 77 9.41 -31.95 -29.61
CA LEU A 77 10.56 -31.29 -28.97
C LEU A 77 11.17 -32.24 -27.93
N ALA A 78 12.49 -32.37 -27.95
CA ALA A 78 13.21 -33.25 -27.05
C ALA A 78 13.11 -32.76 -25.58
N PRO A 79 12.92 -33.66 -24.60
CA PRO A 79 13.08 -33.31 -23.19
C PRO A 79 14.46 -32.68 -22.94
N GLY A 80 14.49 -31.58 -22.18
CA GLY A 80 15.70 -30.78 -21.90
C GLY A 80 15.91 -29.60 -22.85
N SER A 81 15.16 -29.48 -23.95
CA SER A 81 15.26 -28.31 -24.84
C SER A 81 14.94 -27.01 -24.10
N ALA A 82 15.85 -26.03 -24.19
CA ALA A 82 15.70 -24.71 -23.59
C ALA A 82 14.74 -23.85 -24.40
N LEU A 83 13.86 -23.14 -23.71
CA LEU A 83 12.83 -22.30 -24.28
C LEU A 83 12.92 -20.89 -23.71
N ASN A 84 12.80 -19.89 -24.58
CA ASN A 84 12.48 -18.52 -24.20
C ASN A 84 10.98 -18.30 -24.40
N LEU A 85 10.30 -17.85 -23.35
CA LEU A 85 8.86 -17.75 -23.31
C LEU A 85 8.51 -16.30 -23.24
N THR A 86 7.63 -15.86 -24.13
CA THR A 86 6.98 -14.57 -24.05
C THR A 86 5.49 -14.82 -23.82
N PHE A 87 5.00 -14.42 -22.66
CA PHE A 87 3.58 -14.38 -22.39
C PHE A 87 3.04 -13.03 -22.82
N GLN A 88 1.99 -13.03 -23.63
CA GLN A 88 1.19 -11.86 -23.92
C GLN A 88 -0.19 -12.07 -23.33
N PHE A 89 -0.51 -11.38 -22.24
CA PHE A 89 -1.86 -11.39 -21.65
C PHE A 89 -2.59 -10.10 -22.03
N GLY A 90 -3.60 -10.22 -22.90
CA GLY A 90 -4.31 -9.08 -23.47
C GLY A 90 -3.37 -8.12 -24.23
N LYS A 91 -3.63 -6.80 -24.14
CA LYS A 91 -2.88 -5.76 -24.87
C LYS A 91 -1.71 -5.14 -24.07
N THR A 92 -1.51 -5.52 -22.81
CA THR A 92 -0.76 -4.69 -21.85
C THR A 92 0.26 -5.44 -21.00
N CYS A 93 0.30 -6.77 -21.00
CA CYS A 93 1.23 -7.53 -20.16
C CYS A 93 2.10 -8.46 -21.02
N ASN A 94 3.39 -8.16 -21.09
CA ASN A 94 4.42 -9.02 -21.66
C ASN A 94 5.32 -9.55 -20.54
N LEU A 95 5.40 -10.86 -20.35
CA LEU A 95 6.35 -11.49 -19.41
C LEU A 95 7.32 -12.38 -20.18
N ILE A 96 8.62 -12.19 -19.96
CA ILE A 96 9.65 -13.06 -20.54
C ILE A 96 10.18 -14.02 -19.48
N ALA A 97 10.13 -15.32 -19.75
CA ALA A 97 10.67 -16.36 -18.87
C ALA A 97 11.58 -17.32 -19.64
N VAL A 98 12.42 -18.06 -18.91
CA VAL A 98 13.16 -19.20 -19.45
C VAL A 98 12.47 -20.47 -18.94
N ALA A 99 12.36 -21.48 -19.79
CA ALA A 99 11.84 -22.79 -19.41
C ALA A 99 12.59 -23.90 -20.12
N GLN A 100 12.23 -25.12 -19.77
CA GLN A 100 12.68 -26.32 -20.46
C GLN A 100 11.51 -27.22 -20.79
N VAL A 101 11.62 -27.96 -21.89
CA VAL A 101 10.73 -29.09 -22.18
C VAL A 101 11.00 -30.17 -21.14
N ALA A 102 10.05 -30.43 -20.25
CA ALA A 102 10.15 -31.48 -19.23
C ALA A 102 9.84 -32.86 -19.81
N TYR A 103 8.88 -32.95 -20.72
CA TYR A 103 8.53 -34.18 -21.46
C TYR A 103 7.73 -33.83 -22.73
N CYS A 104 7.73 -34.74 -23.70
CA CYS A 104 6.88 -34.69 -24.90
C CYS A 104 6.36 -36.11 -25.16
N LEU A 105 5.04 -36.28 -25.19
CA LEU A 105 4.37 -37.57 -25.37
C LEU A 105 3.46 -37.52 -26.60
N GLU A 106 3.61 -38.46 -27.51
CA GLU A 106 2.77 -38.59 -28.70
C GLU A 106 1.57 -39.52 -28.42
N SER A 107 0.39 -39.12 -28.88
CA SER A 107 -0.83 -39.94 -28.85
C SER A 107 -0.85 -40.90 -30.05
N SER A 108 -1.02 -42.19 -29.78
CA SER A 108 -1.05 -43.24 -30.79
C SER A 108 -2.31 -43.24 -31.68
N GLN A 109 -3.31 -42.40 -31.38
CA GLN A 109 -4.61 -42.41 -32.08
C GLN A 109 -4.81 -41.24 -33.05
N ASP A 110 -4.11 -40.11 -32.89
CA ASP A 110 -4.45 -38.87 -33.60
C ASP A 110 -3.27 -37.88 -33.85
N ASN A 111 -2.02 -38.34 -33.75
CA ASN A 111 -0.81 -37.51 -34.00
C ASN A 111 -0.77 -36.20 -33.18
N THR A 112 -1.41 -36.22 -32.00
CA THR A 112 -1.34 -35.14 -31.02
C THR A 112 -0.16 -35.33 -30.10
N HIS A 113 0.51 -34.22 -29.74
CA HIS A 113 1.63 -34.21 -28.82
C HIS A 113 1.24 -33.47 -27.55
N THR A 114 1.37 -34.14 -26.41
CA THR A 114 1.26 -33.51 -25.09
C THR A 114 2.65 -33.16 -24.58
N MET A 115 2.89 -31.87 -24.35
CA MET A 115 4.19 -31.38 -23.91
C MET A 115 4.11 -30.74 -22.52
N GLY A 116 5.00 -31.15 -21.62
CA GLY A 116 5.21 -30.48 -20.34
C GLY A 116 6.35 -29.48 -20.45
N ILE A 117 6.10 -28.22 -20.10
CA ILE A 117 7.09 -27.16 -20.03
C ILE A 117 7.28 -26.77 -18.56
N ARG A 118 8.51 -26.78 -18.06
CA ARG A 118 8.83 -26.37 -16.69
C ARG A 118 9.57 -25.05 -16.70
N PHE A 119 9.02 -24.05 -16.01
CA PHE A 119 9.67 -22.74 -15.88
C PHE A 119 10.95 -22.85 -15.04
N ALA A 120 11.98 -22.10 -15.44
CA ALA A 120 13.27 -22.06 -14.75
C ALA A 120 13.40 -20.74 -13.97
N GLY A 121 13.26 -20.81 -12.64
CA GLY A 121 13.63 -19.71 -11.74
C GLY A 121 12.78 -18.43 -11.82
N LEU A 122 11.44 -18.57 -11.84
CA LEU A 122 10.52 -17.44 -11.72
C LEU A 122 10.60 -16.78 -10.34
N ARG A 123 10.64 -15.45 -10.31
CA ARG A 123 10.56 -14.62 -9.10
C ARG A 123 9.16 -14.73 -8.48
N ASP A 124 9.04 -14.56 -7.17
CA ASP A 124 7.74 -14.61 -6.48
C ASP A 124 6.71 -13.63 -7.07
N TRP A 125 7.16 -12.46 -7.54
CA TRP A 125 6.29 -11.50 -8.22
C TRP A 125 5.93 -11.91 -9.65
N GLU A 126 6.80 -12.60 -10.38
CA GLU A 126 6.47 -13.17 -11.71
C GLU A 126 5.49 -14.33 -11.56
N GLN A 127 5.65 -15.14 -10.52
CA GLN A 127 4.65 -16.13 -10.12
C GLN A 127 3.34 -15.43 -9.74
N THR A 128 3.39 -14.27 -9.09
CA THR A 128 2.20 -13.47 -8.76
C THR A 128 1.54 -12.90 -10.02
N ILE A 129 2.30 -12.44 -11.02
CA ILE A 129 1.77 -12.03 -12.33
C ILE A 129 1.12 -13.22 -13.03
N ILE A 130 1.79 -14.37 -13.06
CA ILE A 130 1.22 -15.59 -13.63
C ILE A 130 -0.05 -15.97 -12.87
N LEU A 131 -0.07 -15.95 -11.54
CA LEU A 131 -1.26 -16.22 -10.74
C LEU A 131 -2.40 -15.23 -11.02
N SER A 132 -2.09 -13.95 -11.17
CA SER A 132 -3.07 -12.92 -11.52
C SER A 132 -3.62 -13.11 -12.93
N ALA A 133 -2.74 -13.39 -13.90
CA ALA A 133 -3.13 -13.69 -15.27
C ALA A 133 -3.95 -14.98 -15.35
N LEU A 134 -3.57 -16.02 -14.60
CA LEU A 134 -4.33 -17.26 -14.50
C LEU A 134 -5.73 -17.02 -13.95
N LYS A 135 -5.86 -16.15 -12.94
CA LYS A 135 -7.17 -15.76 -12.39
C LYS A 135 -8.01 -15.05 -13.45
N GLU A 136 -7.46 -14.04 -14.12
CA GLU A 136 -8.17 -13.30 -15.17
C GLU A 136 -8.58 -14.19 -16.35
N LEU A 137 -7.68 -15.04 -16.83
CA LEU A 137 -7.94 -16.00 -17.89
C LEU A 137 -8.99 -17.04 -17.49
N SER A 138 -9.14 -17.34 -16.19
CA SER A 138 -10.21 -18.22 -15.71
C SER A 138 -11.59 -17.55 -15.75
N GLU A 139 -11.64 -16.23 -15.57
CA GLU A 139 -12.86 -15.45 -15.39
C GLU A 139 -13.36 -14.75 -16.69
N SER A 140 -12.50 -14.60 -17.71
CA SER A 140 -12.79 -13.79 -18.92
C SER A 140 -12.45 -14.51 -20.25
N ASP A 141 -13.47 -14.84 -21.04
CA ASP A 141 -13.31 -15.35 -22.41
C ASP A 141 -12.63 -14.34 -23.35
N GLN A 142 -12.91 -13.05 -23.18
CA GLN A 142 -12.31 -12.00 -23.98
C GLN A 142 -10.80 -11.90 -23.72
N SER A 143 -10.38 -12.03 -22.45
CA SER A 143 -8.95 -12.04 -22.09
C SER A 143 -8.27 -13.30 -22.62
N ARG A 144 -8.95 -14.46 -22.62
CA ARG A 144 -8.46 -15.69 -23.25
C ARG A 144 -8.20 -15.52 -24.75
N GLN A 145 -9.17 -14.94 -25.48
CA GLN A 145 -9.05 -14.71 -26.93
C GLN A 145 -7.98 -13.66 -27.29
N ALA A 146 -7.71 -12.73 -26.39
CA ALA A 146 -6.70 -11.68 -26.59
C ALA A 146 -5.30 -12.06 -26.09
N SER A 147 -5.10 -13.28 -25.58
CA SER A 147 -3.83 -13.72 -25.00
C SER A 147 -3.15 -14.76 -25.88
N LEU A 148 -1.81 -14.74 -25.91
CA LEU A 148 -0.97 -15.64 -26.67
C LEU A 148 0.29 -15.97 -25.88
N ILE A 149 0.68 -17.24 -25.88
CA ILE A 149 1.98 -17.67 -25.35
C ILE A 149 2.88 -17.97 -26.53
N ILE A 150 4.02 -17.30 -26.63
CA ILE A 150 5.02 -17.54 -27.66
C ILE A 150 6.21 -18.24 -27.02
N LEU A 151 6.58 -19.42 -27.55
CA LEU A 151 7.71 -20.21 -27.08
C LEU A 151 8.75 -20.26 -28.19
N HIS A 152 9.91 -19.66 -27.98
CA HIS A 152 11.05 -19.78 -28.90
C HIS A 152 11.97 -20.89 -28.42
N VAL A 153 12.18 -21.90 -29.27
CA VAL A 153 13.17 -22.94 -29.02
C VAL A 153 14.55 -22.33 -29.20
N SER A 154 15.33 -22.26 -28.13
CA SER A 154 16.65 -21.66 -28.16
C SER A 154 17.73 -22.72 -28.40
N GLU A 155 18.48 -22.57 -29.50
CA GLU A 155 19.68 -23.36 -29.78
C GLU A 155 20.95 -22.78 -29.13
N SER A 156 20.85 -21.61 -28.49
CA SER A 156 21.98 -20.93 -27.86
C SER A 156 22.54 -21.72 -26.68
N ALA A 157 23.87 -21.92 -26.68
CA ALA A 157 24.61 -22.53 -25.57
C ALA A 157 24.35 -21.82 -24.22
N LEU A 158 24.12 -20.50 -24.23
CA LEU A 158 23.80 -19.72 -23.03
C LEU A 158 22.43 -20.09 -22.44
N ALA A 159 21.43 -20.36 -23.27
CA ALA A 159 20.11 -20.79 -22.79
C ALA A 159 20.16 -22.22 -22.26
N GLN A 160 20.95 -23.09 -22.89
CA GLN A 160 21.19 -24.46 -22.41
C GLN A 160 21.91 -24.46 -21.05
N GLU A 161 22.91 -23.58 -20.88
CA GLU A 161 23.65 -23.41 -19.63
C GLU A 161 22.77 -22.79 -18.52
N ALA A 162 21.91 -21.83 -18.86
CA ALA A 162 20.94 -21.25 -17.92
C ALA A 162 19.93 -22.30 -17.41
N VAL A 163 19.49 -23.22 -18.27
CA VAL A 163 18.62 -24.35 -17.88
C VAL A 163 19.36 -25.34 -16.97
N ALA A 164 20.60 -25.72 -17.31
CA ALA A 164 21.41 -26.63 -16.52
C ALA A 164 21.73 -26.07 -15.11
N LEU A 165 22.03 -24.78 -15.02
CA LEU A 165 22.33 -24.08 -13.75
C LEU A 165 21.11 -23.87 -12.85
N ALA A 166 19.89 -23.91 -13.41
CA ALA A 166 18.66 -23.82 -12.64
C ALA A 166 18.24 -25.15 -11.98
N THR A 167 18.85 -26.27 -12.40
CA THR A 167 18.53 -27.63 -11.92
C THR A 167 19.48 -28.20 -10.87
N ASP A 168 20.68 -27.65 -10.69
CA ASP A 168 21.66 -28.11 -9.69
C ASP A 168 21.73 -27.21 -8.44
N THR A 169 22.00 -27.81 -7.27
CA THR A 169 22.38 -27.07 -6.05
C THR A 169 23.76 -26.45 -6.23
N LEU A 170 23.83 -25.13 -6.19
CA LEU A 170 25.01 -24.36 -6.60
C LEU A 170 26.05 -24.14 -5.47
N PRO A 171 27.35 -23.99 -5.83
CA PRO A 171 28.44 -23.66 -4.91
C PRO A 171 28.44 -22.17 -4.50
N PRO A 172 29.18 -21.78 -3.45
CA PRO A 172 28.99 -20.50 -2.75
C PRO A 172 29.27 -19.24 -3.59
N ALA A 173 28.47 -18.20 -3.35
CA ALA A 173 28.49 -16.88 -4.02
C ALA A 173 29.85 -16.12 -4.03
N ASN A 174 30.86 -16.61 -3.31
CA ASN A 174 32.17 -15.96 -3.19
C ASN A 174 33.11 -16.25 -4.38
N GLU A 175 32.92 -17.34 -5.13
CA GLU A 175 33.74 -17.61 -6.33
C GLU A 175 33.33 -16.75 -7.54
N LEU A 176 32.05 -16.37 -7.64
CA LEU A 176 31.49 -15.62 -8.78
C LEU A 176 31.88 -14.14 -8.79
N ARG A 177 32.19 -13.56 -7.62
CA ARG A 177 32.65 -12.16 -7.54
C ARG A 177 34.05 -11.94 -8.11
N ARG A 178 34.82 -13.01 -8.35
CA ARG A 178 36.24 -12.93 -8.78
C ARG A 178 36.47 -13.04 -10.29
N ARG A 179 35.46 -13.32 -11.13
CA ARG A 179 35.65 -13.33 -12.59
C ARG A 179 35.70 -11.89 -13.14
N GLN A 180 36.74 -11.62 -13.93
CA GLN A 180 37.21 -10.29 -14.31
C GLN A 180 36.22 -9.53 -15.22
N ARG A 181 36.26 -8.18 -15.14
CA ARG A 181 35.58 -7.33 -16.11
C ARG A 181 36.25 -7.45 -17.48
N ALA A 182 35.42 -7.59 -18.49
CA ALA A 182 35.83 -7.77 -19.87
C ALA A 182 35.98 -6.41 -20.56
N LEU A 183 37.16 -6.10 -21.09
CA LEU A 183 37.37 -4.94 -21.98
C LEU A 183 36.74 -5.24 -23.35
N VAL A 184 35.45 -4.95 -23.47
CA VAL A 184 34.63 -5.24 -24.66
C VAL A 184 33.93 -3.97 -25.09
N ARG A 185 33.93 -3.69 -26.40
CA ARG A 185 33.21 -2.58 -27.01
C ARG A 185 31.90 -3.07 -27.65
N ILE A 186 30.83 -3.02 -26.87
CA ILE A 186 29.46 -3.27 -27.36
C ILE A 186 28.80 -1.93 -27.64
N PRO A 187 28.12 -1.74 -28.80
CA PRO A 187 27.28 -0.59 -29.03
C PRO A 187 26.20 -0.43 -27.95
N VAL A 188 26.08 0.78 -27.40
CA VAL A 188 25.11 1.16 -26.38
C VAL A 188 24.26 2.32 -26.91
N LYS A 189 22.94 2.18 -26.86
CA LYS A 189 21.98 3.28 -27.00
C LYS A 189 21.53 3.75 -25.63
N LEU A 190 21.97 4.91 -25.18
CA LEU A 190 21.53 5.52 -23.94
C LEU A 190 20.41 6.52 -24.23
N THR A 191 19.24 6.33 -23.62
CA THR A 191 18.11 7.26 -23.70
C THR A 191 18.01 8.06 -22.40
N VAL A 192 18.15 9.39 -22.50
CA VAL A 192 18.02 10.35 -21.39
C VAL A 192 17.01 11.40 -21.81
N ASP A 193 15.94 11.58 -21.03
CA ASP A 193 14.89 12.59 -21.30
C ASP A 193 14.38 12.58 -22.75
N GLY A 194 14.19 11.39 -23.31
CA GLY A 194 13.71 11.19 -24.69
C GLY A 194 14.76 11.38 -25.80
N HIS A 195 15.99 11.78 -25.46
CA HIS A 195 17.10 11.91 -26.40
C HIS A 195 17.94 10.64 -26.40
N VAL A 196 18.30 10.16 -27.59
CA VAL A 196 19.12 8.96 -27.77
C VAL A 196 20.55 9.35 -28.04
N HIS A 197 21.46 8.72 -27.33
CA HIS A 197 22.89 8.91 -27.45
C HIS A 197 23.58 7.58 -27.72
N ASP A 198 24.47 7.54 -28.71
CA ASP A 198 25.13 6.32 -29.18
C ASP A 198 26.57 6.22 -28.68
N PHE A 199 26.89 5.11 -28.02
CA PHE A 199 28.17 4.89 -27.36
C PHE A 199 28.67 3.46 -27.47
N HIS A 200 29.79 3.19 -26.81
CA HIS A 200 30.28 1.84 -26.61
C HIS A 200 30.56 1.60 -25.13
N THR A 201 30.40 0.35 -24.69
CA THR A 201 30.98 -0.08 -23.42
C THR A 201 32.49 0.04 -23.46
N ARG A 202 33.08 0.33 -22.31
CA ARG A 202 34.52 0.27 -22.04
C ARG A 202 34.88 -1.04 -21.36
N ASP A 203 34.06 -1.43 -20.39
CA ASP A 203 34.10 -2.76 -19.78
C ASP A 203 32.67 -3.25 -19.48
N ILE A 204 32.51 -4.57 -19.40
CA ILE A 204 31.28 -5.21 -18.93
C ILE A 204 31.61 -6.44 -18.09
N GLY A 205 30.81 -6.73 -17.09
CA GLY A 205 30.90 -7.96 -16.34
C GLY A 205 29.61 -8.26 -15.59
N ALA A 206 29.61 -9.37 -14.87
CA ALA A 206 28.44 -9.82 -14.12
C ALA A 206 27.88 -8.73 -13.20
N GLY A 207 28.75 -7.93 -12.59
CA GLY A 207 28.42 -6.92 -11.57
C GLY A 207 27.95 -5.56 -12.10
N GLY A 208 28.14 -5.27 -13.38
CA GLY A 208 27.96 -3.93 -13.92
C GLY A 208 28.83 -3.69 -15.14
N MET A 209 28.90 -2.43 -15.57
CA MET A 209 29.64 -2.01 -16.76
C MET A 209 30.21 -0.60 -16.60
N GLN A 210 31.15 -0.26 -17.47
CA GLN A 210 31.60 1.10 -17.72
C GLN A 210 31.33 1.45 -19.17
N LEU A 211 30.92 2.70 -19.42
CA LEU A 211 30.71 3.24 -20.77
C LEU A 211 31.21 4.68 -20.83
N THR A 212 31.38 5.18 -22.05
CA THR A 212 31.68 6.59 -22.32
C THR A 212 30.47 7.25 -22.94
N ALA A 213 29.98 8.35 -22.37
CA ALA A 213 28.83 9.09 -22.88
C ALA A 213 29.18 10.56 -23.16
N ASP A 214 28.46 11.24 -24.03
CA ASP A 214 28.52 12.71 -24.23
C ASP A 214 27.52 13.46 -23.32
N VAL A 215 26.87 12.73 -22.42
CA VAL A 215 25.93 13.24 -21.42
C VAL A 215 26.38 12.82 -20.03
N GLU A 216 26.31 13.75 -19.08
CA GLU A 216 26.55 13.46 -17.67
C GLU A 216 25.31 12.82 -17.04
N LEU A 217 25.47 11.70 -16.35
CA LEU A 217 24.42 11.14 -15.51
C LEU A 217 24.72 11.35 -14.03
N ALA A 218 23.73 11.81 -13.27
CA ALA A 218 23.86 11.93 -11.83
C ALA A 218 24.15 10.57 -11.18
N VAL A 219 24.97 10.57 -10.11
CA VAL A 219 25.17 9.36 -9.30
C VAL A 219 23.84 8.96 -8.67
N LYS A 220 23.58 7.66 -8.62
CA LYS A 220 22.30 7.02 -8.23
C LYS A 220 21.19 7.07 -9.26
N THR A 221 21.39 7.66 -10.44
CA THR A 221 20.40 7.61 -11.52
C THR A 221 20.02 6.16 -11.81
N PRO A 222 18.73 5.80 -11.68
CA PRO A 222 18.25 4.46 -11.94
C PRO A 222 18.19 4.22 -13.45
N LEU A 223 18.58 3.01 -13.87
CA LEU A 223 18.67 2.64 -15.28
C LEU A 223 17.94 1.34 -15.54
N VAL A 224 17.27 1.23 -16.68
CA VAL A 224 16.90 -0.06 -17.26
C VAL A 224 17.94 -0.39 -18.32
N VAL A 225 18.58 -1.55 -18.19
CA VAL A 225 19.63 -2.04 -19.11
C VAL A 225 19.08 -3.25 -19.83
N GLN A 226 18.73 -3.08 -21.10
CA GLN A 226 18.31 -4.17 -21.97
C GLN A 226 19.53 -4.66 -22.74
N TRP A 227 19.91 -5.92 -22.53
CA TRP A 227 21.02 -6.53 -23.21
C TRP A 227 20.51 -7.56 -24.22
N HIS A 228 20.84 -7.31 -25.49
CA HIS A 228 20.64 -8.22 -26.60
C HIS A 228 22.00 -8.84 -26.93
N PHE A 229 22.16 -10.12 -26.61
CA PHE A 229 23.40 -10.85 -26.88
C PHE A 229 23.27 -11.67 -28.16
N ASN A 230 24.12 -11.35 -29.15
CA ASN A 230 24.21 -12.01 -30.46
C ASN A 230 22.82 -12.38 -31.07
N GLY A 231 21.88 -11.43 -31.02
CA GLY A 231 20.51 -11.58 -31.53
C GLY A 231 19.60 -12.63 -30.85
N ASN A 232 20.08 -13.39 -29.87
CA ASN A 232 19.42 -14.62 -29.40
C ASN A 232 19.01 -14.60 -27.92
N VAL A 233 19.63 -13.75 -27.09
CA VAL A 233 19.32 -13.67 -25.65
C VAL A 233 18.99 -12.23 -25.27
N HIS A 234 17.83 -12.04 -24.64
CA HIS A 234 17.33 -10.74 -24.18
C HIS A 234 17.26 -10.72 -22.65
N HIS A 235 18.01 -9.81 -22.02
CA HIS A 235 17.96 -9.60 -20.57
C HIS A 235 17.63 -8.15 -20.23
N ASP A 236 16.56 -7.95 -19.47
CA ASP A 236 16.25 -6.68 -18.83
C ASP A 236 16.82 -6.66 -17.41
N ILE A 237 17.82 -5.81 -17.20
CA ILE A 237 18.59 -5.74 -15.97
C ILE A 237 18.41 -4.36 -15.35
N ALA A 238 18.17 -4.38 -14.05
CA ALA A 238 18.16 -3.18 -13.23
C ALA A 238 19.57 -2.61 -13.09
N GLY A 239 19.78 -1.34 -13.42
CA GLY A 239 21.05 -0.64 -13.31
C GLY A 239 20.97 0.60 -12.41
N GLN A 240 22.12 1.03 -11.88
CA GLN A 240 22.26 2.32 -11.23
C GLN A 240 23.63 2.93 -11.51
N VAL A 241 23.66 4.24 -11.77
CA VAL A 241 24.91 4.99 -11.95
C VAL A 241 25.66 5.06 -10.61
N VAL A 242 26.93 4.63 -10.60
CA VAL A 242 27.81 4.68 -9.43
C VAL A 242 28.84 5.81 -9.51
N TYR A 243 29.20 6.23 -10.71
CA TYR A 243 29.96 7.45 -10.96
C TYR A 243 29.70 7.95 -12.38
N SER A 244 29.89 9.26 -12.59
CA SER A 244 30.01 9.90 -13.89
C SER A 244 31.13 10.93 -13.78
N ARG A 245 32.14 10.89 -14.66
CA ARG A 245 33.30 11.79 -14.59
C ARG A 245 33.75 12.20 -15.98
N LYS A 246 34.02 13.49 -16.17
CA LYS A 246 34.59 14.01 -17.41
C LYS A 246 35.95 13.36 -17.71
N ILE A 247 36.21 13.06 -18.98
CA ILE A 247 37.45 12.46 -19.45
C ILE A 247 38.40 13.58 -19.90
N ASP A 248 39.49 13.77 -19.16
CA ASP A 248 40.48 14.80 -19.46
C ASP A 248 41.20 14.51 -20.79
N GLY A 249 41.27 15.53 -21.66
CA GLY A 249 41.94 15.43 -22.97
C GLY A 249 41.10 14.86 -24.12
N ALA A 250 39.81 14.58 -23.91
CA ALA A 250 38.88 14.25 -24.99
C ALA A 250 38.50 15.51 -25.79
N ALA A 251 38.32 15.39 -27.12
CA ALA A 251 38.00 16.52 -28.00
C ALA A 251 36.59 17.11 -27.78
N ASN A 252 35.71 16.38 -27.06
CA ASN A 252 34.34 16.76 -26.72
C ASN A 252 34.08 16.47 -25.22
N ASP A 253 33.01 17.02 -24.65
CA ASP A 253 32.54 16.79 -23.26
C ASP A 253 32.12 15.32 -23.03
N GLN A 254 33.09 14.40 -23.05
CA GLN A 254 32.88 12.99 -22.80
C GLN A 254 33.01 12.66 -21.31
N TYR A 255 32.11 11.81 -20.84
CA TYR A 255 32.01 11.33 -19.47
C TYR A 255 32.22 9.83 -19.43
N GLY A 256 33.08 9.36 -18.53
CA GLY A 256 33.13 7.96 -18.13
C GLY A 256 32.02 7.69 -17.11
N ILE A 257 31.11 6.78 -17.42
CA ILE A 257 29.97 6.40 -16.58
C ILE A 257 30.16 4.97 -16.09
N GLY A 258 30.10 4.78 -14.78
CA GLY A 258 30.05 3.46 -14.15
C GLY A 258 28.62 3.09 -13.77
N ILE A 259 28.21 1.88 -14.11
CA ILE A 259 26.88 1.34 -13.82
C ILE A 259 27.05 0.06 -12.99
N THR A 260 26.30 -0.06 -11.88
CA THR A 260 26.16 -1.31 -11.12
C THR A 260 24.83 -1.97 -11.44
N PHE A 261 24.82 -3.30 -11.57
CA PHE A 261 23.59 -4.05 -11.78
C PHE A 261 22.95 -4.46 -10.45
N LEU A 262 21.67 -4.12 -10.28
CA LEU A 262 20.84 -4.34 -9.11
C LEU A 262 19.98 -5.61 -9.24
N GLY A 263 19.58 -6.19 -8.10
CA GLY A 263 18.48 -7.17 -8.05
C GLY A 263 18.70 -8.54 -8.76
N ARG A 264 19.89 -8.80 -9.29
CA ARG A 264 20.21 -9.99 -10.13
C ARG A 264 19.94 -11.33 -9.44
N ARG A 265 19.38 -12.29 -10.19
CA ARG A 265 19.35 -13.73 -9.90
C ARG A 265 20.77 -14.28 -9.91
N GLU A 266 21.04 -15.35 -9.17
CA GLU A 266 22.37 -15.95 -9.16
C GLU A 266 22.77 -16.50 -10.54
N TRP A 267 21.80 -17.08 -11.27
CA TRP A 267 22.03 -17.51 -12.65
C TRP A 267 22.20 -16.34 -13.61
N GLU A 268 21.49 -15.22 -13.43
CA GLU A 268 21.74 -14.01 -14.25
C GLU A 268 23.16 -13.53 -14.06
N ALA A 269 23.65 -13.46 -12.82
CA ALA A 269 25.05 -13.09 -12.57
C ALA A 269 26.03 -14.05 -13.27
N LYS A 270 25.71 -15.35 -13.36
CA LYS A 270 26.51 -16.36 -14.08
C LYS A 270 26.41 -16.21 -15.60
N THR A 271 25.21 -16.09 -16.17
CA THR A 271 24.99 -15.88 -17.60
C THR A 271 25.66 -14.59 -18.07
N LEU A 272 25.58 -13.50 -17.29
CA LEU A 272 26.28 -12.25 -17.58
C LEU A 272 27.81 -12.41 -17.48
N ALA A 273 28.31 -13.24 -16.55
CA ALA A 273 29.73 -13.56 -16.47
C ALA A 273 30.20 -14.34 -17.71
N VAL A 274 29.47 -15.38 -18.10
CA VAL A 274 29.77 -16.21 -19.29
C VAL A 274 29.65 -15.39 -20.56
N ALA A 275 28.61 -14.57 -20.70
CA ALA A 275 28.43 -13.68 -21.84
C ALA A 275 29.58 -12.66 -21.95
N ALA A 276 30.00 -12.05 -20.83
CA ALA A 276 31.15 -11.14 -20.82
C ALA A 276 32.46 -11.87 -21.19
N GLU A 277 32.67 -13.09 -20.70
CA GLU A 277 33.85 -13.93 -21.03
C GLU A 277 33.85 -14.38 -22.50
N ARG A 278 32.68 -14.71 -23.04
CA ARG A 278 32.50 -15.10 -24.44
C ARG A 278 32.78 -13.93 -25.39
N LEU A 279 32.30 -12.73 -25.06
CA LEU A 279 32.59 -11.53 -25.84
C LEU A 279 34.07 -11.19 -25.90
N LEU A 280 34.86 -11.52 -24.87
CA LEU A 280 36.32 -11.36 -24.93
C LEU A 280 36.98 -12.32 -25.91
N THR A 281 36.47 -13.55 -25.98
CA THR A 281 37.12 -14.66 -26.68
C THR A 281 36.62 -14.84 -28.11
N HIS A 282 35.45 -14.30 -28.44
CA HIS A 282 34.75 -14.45 -29.73
C HIS A 282 34.29 -13.07 -30.25
N PRO A 283 35.17 -12.31 -30.95
CA PRO A 283 34.87 -10.95 -31.41
C PRO A 283 33.64 -10.82 -32.32
N GLU A 284 33.29 -11.86 -33.06
CA GLU A 284 32.10 -11.96 -33.89
C GLU A 284 30.79 -11.81 -33.09
N ASP A 285 30.77 -12.29 -31.84
CA ASP A 285 29.62 -12.13 -30.94
C ASP A 285 29.44 -10.66 -30.50
N GLN A 286 30.50 -9.84 -30.56
CA GLN A 286 30.41 -8.41 -30.24
C GLN A 286 29.62 -7.65 -31.32
N ALA A 287 29.79 -8.00 -32.60
CA ALA A 287 29.11 -7.35 -33.71
C ALA A 287 27.58 -7.61 -33.70
N GLY A 288 27.15 -8.75 -33.19
CA GLY A 288 25.73 -9.11 -33.04
C GLY A 288 25.09 -8.69 -31.71
N SER A 289 25.87 -8.09 -30.79
CA SER A 289 25.40 -7.70 -29.46
C SER A 289 25.13 -6.21 -29.37
N THR A 290 24.03 -5.83 -28.73
CA THR A 290 23.68 -4.43 -28.47
C THR A 290 23.15 -4.25 -27.06
N LEU A 291 23.34 -3.04 -26.52
CA LEU A 291 22.79 -2.62 -25.24
C LEU A 291 21.89 -1.42 -25.46
N ALA A 292 20.68 -1.47 -24.92
CA ALA A 292 19.83 -0.29 -24.77
C ALA A 292 19.75 0.06 -23.28
N ILE A 293 20.07 1.29 -22.94
CA ILE A 293 20.00 1.80 -21.57
C ILE A 293 19.03 2.96 -21.60
N SER A 294 18.08 2.98 -20.68
CA SER A 294 17.20 4.13 -20.48
C SER A 294 17.25 4.60 -19.04
N VAL A 295 17.24 5.91 -18.84
CA VAL A 295 17.02 6.50 -17.52
C VAL A 295 15.58 6.19 -17.11
N ALA A 296 15.44 5.45 -16.01
CA ALA A 296 14.12 5.15 -15.48
C ALA A 296 13.56 6.40 -14.80
N GLY A 297 12.37 6.86 -15.21
CA GLY A 297 11.71 8.03 -14.58
C GLY A 297 11.51 7.86 -13.08
N ASN A 298 11.27 6.63 -12.63
CA ASN A 298 11.01 6.30 -11.24
C ASN A 298 11.94 5.21 -10.70
N ALA A 299 12.64 5.53 -9.60
CA ALA A 299 13.35 4.55 -8.77
C ALA A 299 12.42 3.44 -8.20
N LEU A 300 11.09 3.62 -8.27
CA LEU A 300 10.07 2.64 -7.88
C LEU A 300 10.08 1.39 -8.78
N SER A 301 10.54 1.50 -10.03
CA SER A 301 10.62 0.36 -10.96
C SER A 301 11.75 -0.63 -10.65
N LEU A 302 12.73 -0.25 -9.82
CA LEU A 302 14.02 -0.96 -9.70
C LEU A 302 14.30 -1.53 -8.29
N GLY A 303 13.31 -1.61 -7.40
CA GLY A 303 13.60 -1.80 -5.97
C GLY A 303 12.53 -2.41 -5.09
N GLN A 304 11.67 -3.32 -5.57
CA GLN A 304 10.71 -4.02 -4.69
C GLN A 304 11.36 -4.88 -3.58
N LYS A 305 12.69 -5.07 -3.59
CA LYS A 305 13.41 -5.78 -2.51
C LYS A 305 13.43 -5.02 -1.18
N LYS A 306 13.04 -3.73 -1.13
CA LYS A 306 12.86 -2.98 0.13
C LYS A 306 11.41 -2.84 0.58
N PHE A 307 10.44 -3.03 -0.32
CA PHE A 307 9.02 -2.83 -0.03
C PHE A 307 8.45 -3.87 0.96
N TYR A 308 9.01 -5.09 1.02
CA TYR A 308 8.50 -6.17 1.90
C TYR A 308 9.41 -6.58 3.07
N CYS A 309 10.66 -6.10 3.15
CA CYS A 309 11.63 -6.62 4.14
C CYS A 309 11.98 -5.67 5.29
N ARG A 310 11.25 -4.57 5.51
CA ARG A 310 11.56 -3.64 6.62
C ARG A 310 10.39 -3.19 7.50
N SER A 311 9.17 -3.67 7.27
CA SER A 311 8.02 -3.33 8.11
C SER A 311 7.79 -4.27 9.30
N ARG A 312 8.85 -4.73 10.01
CA ARG A 312 8.69 -5.77 11.05
C ARG A 312 9.64 -5.73 12.25
N GLN A 313 10.11 -4.57 12.69
CA GLN A 313 10.66 -4.50 14.05
C GLN A 313 10.06 -3.32 14.81
N PRO A 314 9.28 -3.58 15.88
CA PRO A 314 9.13 -2.60 16.94
C PRO A 314 10.53 -2.13 17.35
N LEU A 315 10.73 -0.83 17.57
CA LEU A 315 11.91 -0.38 18.30
C LEU A 315 11.88 -1.07 19.67
N ALA A 316 13.03 -1.57 20.12
CA ALA A 316 13.10 -2.31 21.37
C ALA A 316 12.62 -1.41 22.54
N GLY A 317 11.37 -1.59 22.98
CA GLY A 317 10.78 -0.91 24.14
C GLY A 317 9.57 0.00 23.87
N GLU A 318 9.22 0.32 22.62
CA GLU A 318 8.12 1.24 22.29
C GLU A 318 6.96 0.53 21.56
N LEU A 319 5.71 0.87 21.92
CA LEU A 319 4.51 0.37 21.24
C LEU A 319 4.26 1.21 19.97
N GLY A 320 3.77 0.58 18.90
CA GLY A 320 3.41 1.26 17.64
C GLY A 320 4.20 0.75 16.43
N MET A 321 3.77 1.15 15.22
CA MET A 321 4.42 0.81 13.97
C MET A 321 4.55 2.05 13.09
N LEU A 322 5.79 2.54 12.96
CA LEU A 322 6.16 3.53 11.95
C LEU A 322 6.25 2.86 10.58
N ARG A 323 5.57 3.43 9.58
CA ARG A 323 5.63 2.95 8.18
C ARG A 323 6.72 3.71 7.43
N THR A 324 7.90 3.12 7.33
CA THR A 324 9.11 3.77 6.77
C THR A 324 9.46 3.38 5.33
N ASP A 325 8.91 2.27 4.82
CA ASP A 325 9.41 1.62 3.59
C ASP A 325 8.34 1.44 2.49
N THR A 326 7.13 1.92 2.74
CA THR A 326 6.07 2.04 1.72
C THR A 326 6.17 3.43 1.11
N PRO A 327 6.43 3.57 -0.20
CA PRO A 327 6.38 4.88 -0.82
C PRO A 327 4.95 5.40 -0.72
N HIS A 328 4.78 6.44 0.09
CA HIS A 328 3.57 7.24 0.06
C HIS A 328 3.42 7.84 -1.33
N ALA A 329 2.36 7.44 -2.00
CA ALA A 329 2.15 7.71 -3.41
C ALA A 329 0.99 8.67 -3.64
N ALA A 330 0.24 9.01 -2.60
CA ALA A 330 -0.92 9.88 -2.70
C ALA A 330 -0.63 11.31 -2.25
N LYS A 331 -1.37 12.25 -2.84
CA LYS A 331 -1.54 13.62 -2.40
C LYS A 331 -3.02 13.96 -2.29
N ILE A 332 -3.36 14.84 -1.36
CA ILE A 332 -4.72 15.35 -1.23
C ILE A 332 -4.87 16.47 -2.27
N VAL A 333 -5.84 16.34 -3.17
CA VAL A 333 -6.12 17.34 -4.22
C VAL A 333 -7.43 18.08 -4.01
N GLY A 334 -8.24 17.64 -3.04
CA GLY A 334 -9.45 18.31 -2.63
C GLY A 334 -9.85 17.90 -1.22
N TRP A 335 -10.51 18.82 -0.52
CA TRP A 335 -11.00 18.63 0.84
C TRP A 335 -12.40 19.25 0.95
N GLY A 336 -13.20 18.79 1.91
CA GLY A 336 -14.55 19.29 2.09
C GLY A 336 -15.04 19.10 3.51
N ALA A 337 -15.92 19.99 3.94
CA ALA A 337 -16.52 19.93 5.26
C ALA A 337 -17.98 20.41 5.19
N TYR A 338 -18.87 19.64 5.79
CA TYR A 338 -20.27 20.04 5.91
C TYR A 338 -20.69 19.98 7.36
N VAL A 339 -21.19 21.10 7.86
CA VAL A 339 -21.66 21.23 9.23
C VAL A 339 -23.15 21.57 9.18
N PRO A 340 -24.04 20.78 9.81
CA PRO A 340 -25.46 21.01 9.74
C PRO A 340 -25.87 22.35 10.40
N PRO A 341 -27.04 22.90 10.02
CA PRO A 341 -27.40 24.27 10.38
C PRO A 341 -27.87 24.43 11.83
N ASN A 342 -28.37 23.37 12.48
CA ASN A 342 -28.98 23.49 13.81
C ASN A 342 -27.91 23.63 14.87
N GLU A 343 -27.77 24.84 15.42
CA GLU A 343 -26.85 25.12 16.51
C GLU A 343 -27.47 24.80 17.87
N LEU A 344 -26.68 24.14 18.72
CA LEU A 344 -27.03 23.83 20.09
C LEU A 344 -25.98 24.39 21.05
N LYS A 345 -26.42 25.26 21.96
CA LYS A 345 -25.61 25.86 23.01
C LYS A 345 -25.66 25.02 24.28
N ASN A 346 -24.75 25.28 25.21
CA ASN A 346 -24.77 24.62 26.52
C ASN A 346 -26.08 24.87 27.28
N ASP A 347 -26.66 26.07 27.18
CA ASP A 347 -27.95 26.39 27.78
C ASP A 347 -29.11 25.54 27.22
N ASP A 348 -29.08 25.22 25.93
CA ASP A 348 -30.11 24.38 25.30
C ASP A 348 -30.03 22.93 25.82
N ILE A 349 -28.82 22.39 25.99
CA ILE A 349 -28.62 21.08 26.63
C ILE A 349 -29.17 21.09 28.06
N ASN A 350 -28.86 22.12 28.85
CA ASN A 350 -29.39 22.23 30.21
C ASN A 350 -30.92 22.29 30.21
N ALA A 351 -31.54 22.97 29.23
CA ALA A 351 -32.99 23.00 29.06
C ALA A 351 -33.56 21.62 28.71
N ILE A 352 -32.92 20.85 27.82
CA ILE A 352 -33.31 19.48 27.49
C ILE A 352 -33.26 18.58 28.73
N LEU A 353 -32.15 18.62 29.48
CA LEU A 353 -31.98 17.85 30.72
C LEU A 353 -33.08 18.19 31.73
N LYS A 354 -33.37 19.48 31.90
CA LYS A 354 -34.44 19.96 32.79
C LYS A 354 -35.81 19.42 32.40
N VAL A 355 -36.14 19.40 31.10
CA VAL A 355 -37.39 18.80 30.58
C VAL A 355 -37.43 17.29 30.83
N LYS A 356 -36.28 16.62 30.88
CA LYS A 356 -36.15 15.19 31.18
C LYS A 356 -36.08 14.87 32.68
N GLY A 357 -36.24 15.87 33.56
CA GLY A 357 -36.28 15.71 35.01
C GLY A 357 -34.91 15.82 35.70
N ASP A 358 -33.85 16.17 34.97
CA ASP A 358 -32.53 16.45 35.53
C ASP A 358 -32.32 17.97 35.66
N THR A 359 -32.30 18.48 36.89
CA THR A 359 -32.11 19.92 37.15
C THR A 359 -30.64 20.35 37.15
N THR A 360 -29.71 19.44 36.86
CA THR A 360 -28.27 19.71 36.86
C THR A 360 -27.88 20.56 35.65
N ARG A 361 -26.99 21.52 35.85
CA ARG A 361 -26.41 22.35 34.77
C ARG A 361 -25.20 21.68 34.12
N PHE A 362 -25.39 20.46 33.64
CA PHE A 362 -24.30 19.59 33.23
C PHE A 362 -23.51 20.14 32.05
N ALA A 363 -24.18 20.75 31.06
CA ALA A 363 -23.48 21.30 29.90
C ALA A 363 -22.63 22.53 30.22
N ASP A 364 -22.91 23.26 31.30
CA ASP A 364 -22.02 24.35 31.74
C ASP A 364 -20.72 23.82 32.33
N ILE A 365 -20.81 22.69 33.03
CA ILE A 365 -19.63 21.97 33.55
C ILE A 365 -18.82 21.44 32.37
N VAL A 366 -19.47 20.78 31.41
CA VAL A 366 -18.83 20.29 30.17
C VAL A 366 -18.20 21.46 29.43
N GLY A 367 -18.90 22.57 29.22
CA GLY A 367 -18.37 23.73 28.52
C GLY A 367 -17.15 24.34 29.20
N ARG A 368 -17.13 24.39 30.54
CA ARG A 368 -15.98 24.88 31.31
C ARG A 368 -14.78 23.93 31.25
N LEU A 369 -15.01 22.62 31.34
CA LEU A 369 -13.94 21.62 31.34
C LEU A 369 -13.38 21.35 29.93
N THR A 370 -14.23 21.48 28.91
CA THR A 370 -13.89 21.11 27.54
C THR A 370 -13.64 22.29 26.61
N GLY A 371 -14.04 23.50 27.01
CA GLY A 371 -14.00 24.69 26.16
C GLY A 371 -15.07 24.72 25.04
N ILE A 372 -15.95 23.72 24.98
CA ILE A 372 -17.02 23.64 23.97
C ILE A 372 -18.14 24.64 24.32
N LYS A 373 -18.47 25.53 23.36
CA LYS A 373 -19.51 26.55 23.52
C LYS A 373 -20.78 26.15 22.77
N THR A 374 -20.61 25.69 21.54
CA THR A 374 -21.70 25.29 20.65
C THR A 374 -21.38 23.99 19.94
N ARG A 375 -22.43 23.34 19.44
CA ARG A 375 -22.38 22.13 18.64
C ARG A 375 -23.42 22.23 17.53
N ARG A 376 -23.29 21.39 16.50
CA ARG A 376 -24.21 21.39 15.35
C ARG A 376 -24.86 20.03 15.23
N TYR A 377 -26.20 19.97 15.20
CA TYR A 377 -26.96 18.72 15.12
C TYR A 377 -27.65 18.57 13.77
N ALA A 378 -27.57 17.35 13.23
CA ALA A 378 -28.34 16.98 12.06
C ALA A 378 -29.85 17.03 12.36
N GLY A 379 -30.65 17.46 11.39
CA GLY A 379 -32.11 17.34 11.48
C GLY A 379 -32.55 15.88 11.37
N SER A 380 -33.78 15.56 11.77
CA SER A 380 -34.30 14.19 11.81
C SER A 380 -34.33 13.47 10.45
N ALA A 381 -34.30 14.21 9.35
CA ALA A 381 -34.29 13.65 7.99
C ALA A 381 -32.87 13.45 7.41
N MET A 382 -31.84 13.95 8.09
CA MET A 382 -30.45 13.91 7.63
C MET A 382 -29.74 12.72 8.24
N LEU A 383 -29.12 11.90 7.40
CA LEU A 383 -28.41 10.69 7.78
C LEU A 383 -26.88 10.89 7.73
N PRO A 384 -26.09 9.99 8.33
CA PRO A 384 -24.62 10.07 8.25
C PRO A 384 -24.11 10.15 6.80
N SER A 385 -24.66 9.34 5.88
CA SER A 385 -24.29 9.43 4.46
C SER A 385 -24.56 10.80 3.83
N ASP A 386 -25.60 11.53 4.25
CA ASP A 386 -25.90 12.87 3.71
C ASP A 386 -24.81 13.87 4.05
N LEU A 387 -24.35 13.87 5.31
CA LEU A 387 -23.24 14.72 5.75
C LEU A 387 -21.97 14.39 4.95
N ALA A 388 -21.69 13.11 4.75
CA ALA A 388 -20.54 12.63 3.99
C ALA A 388 -20.62 13.06 2.51
N VAL A 389 -21.81 12.98 1.90
CA VAL A 389 -22.05 13.37 0.51
C VAL A 389 -21.82 14.86 0.31
N GLU A 390 -22.35 15.72 1.19
CA GLU A 390 -22.16 17.18 1.06
C GLU A 390 -20.68 17.57 1.21
N ALA A 391 -19.97 16.98 2.16
CA ALA A 391 -18.53 17.19 2.27
C ALA A 391 -17.79 16.66 1.03
N SER A 392 -18.19 15.51 0.50
CA SER A 392 -17.58 14.92 -0.70
C SER A 392 -17.79 15.76 -1.95
N ARG A 393 -18.98 16.36 -2.13
CA ARG A 393 -19.25 17.29 -3.25
C ARG A 393 -18.31 18.49 -3.21
N GLN A 394 -18.08 19.06 -2.03
CA GLN A 394 -17.11 20.15 -1.88
C GLN A 394 -15.69 19.69 -2.22
N ALA A 395 -15.27 18.52 -1.73
CA ALA A 395 -13.93 17.98 -1.98
C ALA A 395 -13.69 17.70 -3.47
N LEU A 396 -14.65 17.07 -4.15
CA LEU A 396 -14.61 16.80 -5.59
C LEU A 396 -14.59 18.09 -6.41
N ASN A 397 -15.43 19.07 -6.04
CA ASN A 397 -15.45 20.37 -6.72
C ASN A 397 -14.11 21.11 -6.56
N ARG A 398 -13.54 21.15 -5.35
CA ARG A 398 -12.21 21.74 -5.12
C ARG A 398 -11.11 21.02 -5.91
N ALA A 399 -11.21 19.70 -6.06
CA ALA A 399 -10.28 18.91 -6.85
C ALA A 399 -10.47 19.06 -8.38
N GLY A 400 -11.62 19.58 -8.83
CA GLY A 400 -11.99 19.60 -10.24
C GLY A 400 -12.19 18.19 -10.83
N ILE A 401 -12.66 17.24 -10.01
CA ILE A 401 -12.81 15.82 -10.37
C ILE A 401 -14.30 15.45 -10.42
N ASP A 402 -14.73 14.80 -11.51
CA ASP A 402 -16.08 14.24 -11.64
C ASP A 402 -16.21 13.00 -10.72
N SER A 403 -17.36 12.84 -10.06
CA SER A 403 -17.62 11.69 -9.19
C SER A 403 -17.50 10.36 -9.94
N LYS A 404 -17.73 10.34 -11.26
CA LYS A 404 -17.57 9.15 -12.13
C LYS A 404 -16.12 8.73 -12.35
N ASP A 405 -15.16 9.60 -12.05
CA ASP A 405 -13.73 9.32 -12.14
C ASP A 405 -13.15 8.84 -10.80
N VAL A 406 -13.98 8.67 -9.77
CA VAL A 406 -13.58 8.10 -8.48
C VAL A 406 -13.54 6.57 -8.60
N ASP A 407 -12.35 5.99 -8.37
CA ASP A 407 -12.15 4.54 -8.43
C ASP A 407 -12.52 3.84 -7.11
N VAL A 408 -12.41 4.55 -5.98
CA VAL A 408 -12.58 3.98 -4.63
C VAL A 408 -13.23 4.99 -3.69
N ILE A 409 -14.24 4.56 -2.93
CA ILE A 409 -14.84 5.33 -1.84
C ILE A 409 -14.64 4.56 -0.53
N ILE A 410 -13.96 5.19 0.43
CA ILE A 410 -13.83 4.69 1.80
C ILE A 410 -14.66 5.58 2.72
N SER A 411 -15.76 5.05 3.26
CA SER A 411 -16.46 5.72 4.35
C SER A 411 -15.82 5.34 5.69
N CYS A 412 -15.55 6.31 6.56
CA CYS A 412 -14.87 6.02 7.83
C CYS A 412 -15.46 6.74 9.05
N GLY A 413 -16.78 6.94 9.05
CA GLY A 413 -17.55 7.41 10.20
C GLY A 413 -17.77 6.33 11.26
N VAL A 414 -18.07 6.78 12.49
CA VAL A 414 -18.59 5.95 13.58
C VAL A 414 -20.09 5.70 13.38
N ALA A 415 -20.83 6.74 12.99
CA ALA A 415 -22.24 6.65 12.66
C ALA A 415 -22.44 6.01 11.28
N ARG A 416 -23.52 5.22 11.15
CA ARG A 416 -23.90 4.57 9.90
C ARG A 416 -25.40 4.67 9.70
N ASP A 417 -25.81 4.80 8.44
CA ASP A 417 -27.22 4.80 8.04
C ASP A 417 -27.89 3.46 8.34
N VAL A 418 -27.18 2.37 8.04
CA VAL A 418 -27.62 0.97 8.17
C VAL A 418 -26.44 0.09 8.60
N GLU A 419 -26.73 -1.14 9.05
CA GLU A 419 -25.67 -2.12 9.36
C GLU A 419 -25.13 -2.81 8.09
N GLU A 420 -26.00 -3.05 7.12
CA GLU A 420 -25.69 -3.59 5.80
C GLU A 420 -26.62 -2.94 4.75
N PRO A 421 -26.10 -2.48 3.59
CA PRO A 421 -24.70 -2.53 3.13
C PRO A 421 -23.80 -1.47 3.81
N ALA A 422 -22.54 -1.39 3.38
CA ALA A 422 -21.62 -0.35 3.83
C ALA A 422 -22.13 1.05 3.43
N THR A 423 -21.91 2.05 4.30
CA THR A 423 -22.29 3.45 4.09
C THR A 423 -21.71 4.02 2.78
N ALA A 424 -20.52 3.55 2.39
CA ALA A 424 -19.88 3.92 1.14
C ALA A 424 -20.75 3.67 -0.10
N TYR A 425 -21.60 2.62 -0.12
CA TYR A 425 -22.53 2.36 -1.24
C TYR A 425 -23.63 3.42 -1.33
N ILE A 426 -24.11 3.93 -0.19
CA ILE A 426 -25.13 5.00 -0.18
C ILE A 426 -24.51 6.31 -0.66
N ILE A 427 -23.26 6.59 -0.25
CA ILE A 427 -22.50 7.75 -0.72
C ILE A 427 -22.26 7.66 -2.24
N GLN A 428 -21.86 6.48 -2.73
CA GLN A 428 -21.66 6.20 -4.14
C GLN A 428 -22.89 6.55 -4.98
N GLU A 429 -24.04 6.00 -4.59
CA GLU A 429 -25.31 6.22 -5.28
C GLU A 429 -25.69 7.70 -5.30
N LYS A 430 -25.62 8.38 -4.14
CA LYS A 430 -25.96 9.81 -4.03
C LYS A 430 -25.02 10.72 -4.83
N LEU A 431 -23.75 10.33 -4.99
CA LEU A 431 -22.77 11.06 -5.80
C LEU A 431 -22.83 10.70 -7.28
N GLY A 432 -23.48 9.59 -7.66
CA GLY A 432 -23.42 9.04 -9.02
C GLY A 432 -22.03 8.48 -9.38
N ALA A 433 -21.26 8.01 -8.40
CA ALA A 433 -19.91 7.46 -8.57
C ALA A 433 -19.96 5.96 -8.94
N ASP A 434 -20.67 5.63 -10.01
CA ASP A 434 -21.03 4.26 -10.44
C ASP A 434 -19.84 3.29 -10.61
N ARG A 435 -18.63 3.81 -10.88
CA ARG A 435 -17.40 3.01 -11.04
C ARG A 435 -16.63 2.75 -9.76
N ALA A 436 -16.99 3.40 -8.66
CA ALA A 436 -16.21 3.34 -7.43
C ALA A 436 -16.36 2.00 -6.68
N TYR A 437 -15.24 1.39 -6.32
CA TYR A 437 -15.21 0.30 -5.36
C TYR A 437 -15.45 0.84 -3.94
N CYS A 438 -16.47 0.32 -3.24
CA CYS A 438 -16.99 0.90 -2.01
C CYS A 438 -16.85 -0.03 -0.80
N PHE A 439 -16.32 0.49 0.30
CA PHE A 439 -16.30 -0.20 1.60
C PHE A 439 -16.17 0.79 2.76
N ASP A 440 -16.59 0.34 3.95
CA ASP A 440 -16.44 1.12 5.18
C ASP A 440 -15.17 0.70 5.95
N LEU A 441 -14.50 1.67 6.57
CA LEU A 441 -13.40 1.47 7.50
C LEU A 441 -13.80 1.99 8.88
N ALA A 442 -13.95 1.07 9.85
CA ALA A 442 -14.26 1.43 11.23
C ALA A 442 -12.98 1.47 12.09
N ASN A 443 -12.56 2.67 12.48
CA ASN A 443 -11.49 2.88 13.47
C ASN A 443 -11.79 4.04 14.43
N ALA A 444 -13.04 4.09 14.92
CA ALA A 444 -13.53 5.17 15.80
C ALA A 444 -13.13 6.56 15.27
N CYS A 445 -12.71 7.49 16.14
CA CYS A 445 -12.29 8.84 15.75
C CYS A 445 -11.02 8.88 14.87
N ASN A 446 -10.26 7.78 14.76
CA ASN A 446 -9.12 7.65 13.87
C ASN A 446 -9.49 7.20 12.46
N GLY A 447 -10.78 7.02 12.17
CA GLY A 447 -11.27 6.56 10.87
C GLY A 447 -10.65 7.32 9.70
N PHE A 448 -10.62 8.66 9.77
CA PHE A 448 -10.10 9.48 8.67
C PHE A 448 -8.62 9.23 8.37
N ILE A 449 -7.74 9.29 9.38
CA ILE A 449 -6.30 9.07 9.17
C ILE A 449 -5.98 7.63 8.74
N SER A 450 -6.73 6.65 9.24
CA SER A 450 -6.61 5.26 8.77
C SER A 450 -7.11 5.08 7.35
N ALA A 451 -8.18 5.78 6.95
CA ALA A 451 -8.67 5.74 5.58
C ALA A 451 -7.71 6.43 4.59
N LEU A 452 -7.05 7.53 4.99
CA LEU A 452 -5.97 8.13 4.20
C LEU A 452 -4.84 7.13 3.94
N ASP A 453 -4.39 6.41 4.99
CA ASP A 453 -3.33 5.41 4.89
C ASP A 453 -3.72 4.21 4.02
N VAL A 454 -4.95 3.69 4.18
CA VAL A 454 -5.45 2.59 3.34
C VAL A 454 -5.58 3.03 1.88
N LEU A 455 -6.08 4.25 1.63
CA LEU A 455 -6.24 4.77 0.29
C LEU A 455 -4.89 5.06 -0.38
N ASP A 456 -3.92 5.57 0.38
CA ASP A 456 -2.54 5.72 -0.08
C ASP A 456 -1.94 4.38 -0.54
N ALA A 457 -2.18 3.29 0.20
CA ALA A 457 -1.75 1.96 -0.22
C ALA A 457 -2.44 1.48 -1.50
N PHE A 458 -3.73 1.80 -1.68
CA PHE A 458 -4.46 1.51 -2.92
C PHE A 458 -3.89 2.30 -4.09
N ILE A 459 -3.58 3.58 -3.88
CA ILE A 459 -2.97 4.43 -4.87
C ILE A 459 -1.55 3.93 -5.20
N ALA A 460 -0.71 3.67 -4.21
CA ALA A 460 0.66 3.19 -4.36
C ALA A 460 0.74 1.88 -5.16
N SER A 461 -0.17 0.93 -4.86
CA SER A 461 -0.27 -0.36 -5.57
C SER A 461 -0.81 -0.27 -7.01
N GLY A 462 -1.28 0.91 -7.44
CA GLY A 462 -1.86 1.12 -8.77
C GLY A 462 -3.31 0.65 -8.90
N ARG A 463 -3.94 0.22 -7.79
CA ARG A 463 -5.34 -0.22 -7.75
C ARG A 463 -6.34 0.94 -7.73
N CYS A 464 -5.86 2.16 -7.51
CA CYS A 464 -6.64 3.39 -7.46
C CYS A 464 -5.83 4.52 -8.10
N LYS A 465 -6.41 5.30 -9.00
CA LYS A 465 -5.84 6.55 -9.50
C LYS A 465 -6.39 7.73 -8.72
N THR A 466 -7.70 7.71 -8.48
CA THR A 466 -8.45 8.75 -7.77
C THR A 466 -9.36 8.11 -6.74
N GLY A 467 -9.20 8.50 -5.48
CA GLY A 467 -10.02 7.96 -4.41
C GLY A 467 -10.61 9.03 -3.51
N LEU A 468 -11.71 8.69 -2.87
CA LEU A 468 -12.44 9.55 -1.95
C LEU A 468 -12.47 8.91 -0.56
N VAL A 469 -11.95 9.63 0.43
CA VAL A 469 -12.23 9.36 1.84
C VAL A 469 -13.38 10.25 2.26
N ALA A 470 -14.45 9.65 2.79
CA ALA A 470 -15.64 10.35 3.21
C ALA A 470 -16.01 9.99 4.65
N VAL A 471 -16.48 10.97 5.41
CA VAL A 471 -16.95 10.81 6.78
C VAL A 471 -18.24 11.58 6.92
N GLY A 472 -19.23 10.93 7.52
CA GLY A 472 -20.39 11.60 8.08
C GLY A 472 -20.64 11.01 9.46
N ASP A 473 -20.58 11.86 10.47
CA ASP A 473 -20.79 11.45 11.85
C ASP A 473 -21.96 12.23 12.42
N ILE A 474 -23.04 11.50 12.72
CA ILE A 474 -24.14 11.96 13.56
C ILE A 474 -23.93 11.29 14.92
N LEU A 475 -23.09 11.88 15.76
CA LEU A 475 -22.80 11.34 17.10
C LEU A 475 -23.86 11.75 18.11
N SER A 476 -24.62 12.81 17.84
CA SER A 476 -25.73 13.27 18.67
C SER A 476 -26.76 12.18 18.96
N GLN A 477 -26.96 11.24 18.03
CA GLN A 477 -27.87 10.09 18.21
C GLN A 477 -27.42 9.10 19.30
N TYR A 478 -26.14 9.13 19.68
CA TYR A 478 -25.58 8.25 20.71
C TYR A 478 -25.55 8.91 22.09
N ILE A 479 -26.15 10.09 22.26
CA ILE A 479 -26.28 10.78 23.54
C ILE A 479 -27.44 10.17 24.32
N THR A 480 -27.22 9.90 25.62
CA THR A 480 -28.29 9.55 26.54
C THR A 480 -28.70 10.77 27.37
N TRP A 481 -29.98 11.13 27.31
CA TRP A 481 -30.56 12.28 28.03
C TRP A 481 -31.25 11.89 29.34
N GLY A 482 -31.23 10.60 29.70
CA GLY A 482 -31.98 10.05 30.84
C GLY A 482 -31.08 9.21 31.76
N THR A 483 -30.05 9.84 32.33
CA THR A 483 -29.12 9.18 33.25
C THR A 483 -29.82 8.80 34.55
N LYS A 484 -29.70 7.53 34.98
CA LYS A 484 -30.43 7.00 36.16
C LYS A 484 -29.58 6.98 37.44
N SER A 485 -28.27 7.11 37.31
CA SER A 485 -27.34 7.10 38.44
C SER A 485 -26.15 8.06 38.21
N PRO A 486 -25.44 8.48 39.28
CA PRO A 486 -24.20 9.25 39.14
C PRO A 486 -23.14 8.54 38.29
N ASN A 487 -23.10 7.21 38.34
CA ASN A 487 -22.19 6.42 37.52
C ASN A 487 -22.58 6.47 36.03
N ASP A 488 -23.86 6.42 35.70
CA ASP A 488 -24.33 6.59 34.32
C ASP A 488 -23.98 7.99 33.79
N LEU A 489 -24.11 9.02 34.63
CA LEU A 489 -23.72 10.38 34.28
C LEU A 489 -22.22 10.50 34.05
N HIS A 490 -21.39 9.94 34.95
CA HIS A 490 -19.94 9.89 34.76
C HIS A 490 -19.57 9.25 33.42
N MET A 491 -20.16 8.10 33.11
CA MET A 491 -19.87 7.35 31.89
C MET A 491 -20.45 7.97 30.60
N SER A 492 -21.52 8.77 30.69
CA SER A 492 -22.15 9.41 29.52
C SER A 492 -21.74 10.87 29.32
N SER A 493 -21.09 11.48 30.31
CA SER A 493 -20.70 12.89 30.34
C SER A 493 -20.00 13.40 29.06
N MET A 494 -19.10 12.59 28.51
CA MET A 494 -18.37 12.90 27.29
C MET A 494 -19.28 12.98 26.05
N SER A 495 -20.42 12.31 26.04
CA SER A 495 -21.36 12.37 24.90
C SER A 495 -21.97 13.76 24.71
N TYR A 496 -22.09 14.55 25.79
CA TYR A 496 -22.49 15.95 25.69
C TYR A 496 -21.42 16.85 25.06
N THR A 497 -20.27 16.33 24.64
CA THR A 497 -19.32 17.06 23.79
C THR A 497 -19.64 16.92 22.31
N PHE A 498 -20.46 15.93 21.93
CA PHE A 498 -20.65 15.54 20.55
C PHE A 498 -21.39 16.57 19.73
N GLY A 499 -20.87 16.85 18.55
CA GLY A 499 -21.58 17.46 17.44
C GLY A 499 -21.63 16.51 16.25
N ASP A 500 -22.32 16.95 15.20
CA ASP A 500 -22.47 16.22 13.96
C ASP A 500 -21.78 17.00 12.83
N ALA A 501 -21.07 16.29 11.95
CA ALA A 501 -20.46 16.89 10.77
C ALA A 501 -20.09 15.84 9.71
N GLY A 502 -19.91 16.31 8.49
CA GLY A 502 -19.29 15.59 7.40
C GLY A 502 -17.92 16.16 7.06
N GLY A 503 -17.00 15.29 6.66
CA GLY A 503 -15.68 15.67 6.18
C GLY A 503 -15.22 14.74 5.06
N ALA A 504 -14.47 15.26 4.09
CA ALA A 504 -14.01 14.48 2.96
C ALA A 504 -12.64 14.95 2.45
N ALA A 505 -11.92 14.02 1.82
CA ALA A 505 -10.69 14.31 1.08
C ALA A 505 -10.61 13.46 -0.19
N VAL A 506 -10.20 14.09 -1.30
CA VAL A 506 -9.92 13.42 -2.57
C VAL A 506 -8.42 13.27 -2.71
N LEU A 507 -7.98 12.03 -2.96
CA LEU A 507 -6.58 11.69 -3.10
C LEU A 507 -6.30 11.20 -4.52
N THR A 508 -5.19 11.65 -5.09
CA THR A 508 -4.66 11.14 -6.35
C THR A 508 -3.21 10.74 -6.20
N ARG A 509 -2.70 9.99 -7.17
CA ARG A 509 -1.26 9.75 -7.25
C ARG A 509 -0.47 11.06 -7.35
N ARG A 510 0.60 11.18 -6.58
CA ARG A 510 1.61 12.24 -6.71
C ARG A 510 2.51 11.94 -7.91
N ASN A 511 2.87 13.00 -8.64
CA ASN A 511 3.90 12.94 -9.67
C ASN A 511 5.30 13.02 -9.03
N GLU A 512 6.32 12.65 -9.78
CA GLU A 512 7.72 12.63 -9.31
C GLU A 512 8.23 14.02 -8.89
N MET A 513 7.67 15.08 -9.48
CA MET A 513 8.00 16.48 -9.20
C MET A 513 7.14 17.10 -8.09
N ASP A 514 6.10 16.40 -7.60
CA ASP A 514 5.24 16.95 -6.57
C ASP A 514 5.96 16.93 -5.22
N THR A 515 6.08 18.09 -4.58
CA THR A 515 6.48 18.19 -3.18
C THR A 515 5.33 17.87 -2.23
N GLN A 516 4.10 17.96 -2.73
CA GLN A 516 2.84 17.62 -2.07
C GLN A 516 2.71 16.11 -1.93
N GLY A 517 2.06 15.68 -0.86
CA GLY A 517 1.79 14.28 -0.62
C GLY A 517 1.84 13.91 0.85
N LEU A 518 1.38 12.71 1.12
CA LEU A 518 1.66 12.03 2.39
C LEU A 518 3.15 11.66 2.39
N HIS A 519 3.83 11.78 3.54
CA HIS A 519 5.27 11.53 3.63
C HIS A 519 5.65 10.51 4.69
N GLY A 520 4.83 10.34 5.72
CA GLY A 520 5.10 9.39 6.79
C GLY A 520 3.89 9.20 7.68
N SER A 521 3.69 7.97 8.15
CA SER A 521 2.62 7.67 9.09
C SER A 521 3.06 6.67 10.16
N TRP A 522 2.47 6.81 11.34
CA TRP A 522 2.64 5.93 12.47
C TRP A 522 1.26 5.56 13.03
N PHE A 523 1.09 4.28 13.35
CA PHE A 523 -0.15 3.78 13.94
C PHE A 523 0.14 2.88 15.12
N LEU A 524 -0.73 2.93 16.12
CA LEU A 524 -0.67 2.11 17.31
C LEU A 524 -2.05 1.58 17.67
N SER A 525 -2.08 0.32 18.09
CA SER A 525 -3.24 -0.37 18.64
C SER A 525 -2.79 -1.29 19.79
N ASP A 526 -3.53 -1.24 20.88
CA ASP A 526 -3.46 -2.06 22.10
C ASP A 526 -4.91 -2.47 22.50
N GLY A 527 -5.19 -3.76 22.50
CA GLY A 527 -6.58 -4.20 22.73
C GLY A 527 -7.11 -3.84 24.12
N SER A 528 -6.25 -3.55 25.10
CA SER A 528 -6.61 -3.53 26.52
C SER A 528 -7.55 -2.39 26.92
N TYR A 529 -7.60 -1.30 26.15
CA TYR A 529 -8.48 -0.17 26.43
C TYR A 529 -9.77 -0.17 25.60
N TRP A 530 -10.12 -1.26 24.90
CA TRP A 530 -11.34 -1.29 24.07
C TRP A 530 -12.61 -0.87 24.84
N LYS A 531 -12.65 -1.07 26.17
CA LYS A 531 -13.79 -0.70 27.04
C LYS A 531 -13.83 0.77 27.46
N VAL A 532 -12.81 1.58 27.16
CA VAL A 532 -12.76 2.98 27.67
C VAL A 532 -13.68 3.93 26.92
N ALA A 533 -14.11 3.58 25.71
CA ALA A 533 -15.10 4.34 24.94
C ALA A 533 -15.82 3.38 23.99
N VAL A 534 -17.12 3.15 24.24
CA VAL A 534 -17.90 2.11 23.55
C VAL A 534 -19.31 2.62 23.24
N ILE A 535 -19.78 2.28 22.04
CA ILE A 535 -21.20 2.31 21.66
C ILE A 535 -21.61 0.84 21.44
N PRO A 536 -22.44 0.24 22.31
CA PRO A 536 -22.88 -1.14 22.13
C PRO A 536 -23.70 -1.30 20.85
N LEU A 537 -23.36 -2.28 20.01
CA LEU A 537 -24.11 -2.57 18.78
C LEU A 537 -25.30 -3.51 19.02
N ILE A 538 -25.10 -4.55 19.83
CA ILE A 538 -26.08 -5.65 20.01
C ILE A 538 -27.28 -5.22 20.85
N ASP A 539 -27.05 -4.45 21.91
CA ASP A 539 -28.11 -3.99 22.80
C ASP A 539 -28.65 -2.64 22.30
N GLN A 540 -29.71 -2.68 21.49
CA GLN A 540 -30.33 -1.47 20.95
C GLN A 540 -30.88 -0.54 22.04
N GLN A 541 -31.31 -1.08 23.19
CA GLN A 541 -31.78 -0.26 24.32
C GLN A 541 -30.63 0.44 25.04
N ALA A 542 -29.40 -0.06 24.87
CA ALA A 542 -28.18 0.52 25.42
C ALA A 542 -27.22 1.09 24.36
N ARG A 543 -27.71 1.40 23.15
CA ARG A 543 -26.92 1.97 22.04
C ARG A 543 -26.63 3.47 22.23
N TYR A 544 -26.02 3.80 23.36
CA TYR A 544 -25.52 5.12 23.70
C TYR A 544 -24.04 5.04 24.04
N PHE A 545 -23.34 6.16 23.88
CA PHE A 545 -21.91 6.25 24.12
C PHE A 545 -21.60 6.16 25.62
N LYS A 546 -20.68 5.27 25.98
CA LYS A 546 -20.15 5.07 27.34
C LYS A 546 -18.65 5.23 27.31
N SER A 547 -18.11 6.10 28.15
CA SER A 547 -16.67 6.38 28.18
C SER A 547 -16.13 6.65 29.58
N ASN A 548 -14.89 6.23 29.82
CA ASN A 548 -14.08 6.69 30.94
C ASN A 548 -13.08 7.73 30.42
N ALA A 549 -13.45 9.01 30.57
CA ALA A 549 -12.70 10.14 30.04
C ALA A 549 -11.25 10.21 30.54
N SER A 550 -11.03 9.96 31.84
CA SER A 550 -9.69 10.03 32.43
C SER A 550 -8.77 8.92 31.94
N ASN A 551 -9.29 7.71 31.71
CA ASN A 551 -8.49 6.61 31.19
C ASN A 551 -8.12 6.79 29.72
N ILE A 552 -9.01 7.35 28.89
CA ILE A 552 -8.68 7.64 27.48
C ILE A 552 -7.68 8.79 27.36
N GLU A 553 -7.80 9.81 28.20
CA GLU A 553 -6.82 10.91 28.28
C GLU A 553 -5.44 10.42 28.71
N ARG A 554 -5.37 9.59 29.76
CA ARG A 554 -4.11 8.97 30.19
C ARG A 554 -3.47 8.18 29.05
N ALA A 555 -4.23 7.32 28.36
CA ALA A 555 -3.72 6.54 27.25
C ALA A 555 -3.18 7.43 26.11
N ALA A 556 -3.86 8.54 25.80
CA ALA A 556 -3.40 9.50 24.80
C ALA A 556 -2.07 10.15 25.21
N LEU A 557 -1.93 10.58 26.47
CA LEU A 557 -0.69 11.15 27.01
C LEU A 557 0.47 10.16 27.06
N ASP A 558 0.17 8.87 27.27
CA ASP A 558 1.17 7.81 27.32
C ASP A 558 1.66 7.41 25.91
N HIS A 559 0.78 7.34 24.92
CA HIS A 559 1.10 6.75 23.61
C HIS A 559 1.33 7.75 22.47
N VAL A 560 0.54 8.83 22.37
CA VAL A 560 0.60 9.74 21.22
C VAL A 560 1.93 10.48 21.10
N PRO A 561 2.58 10.95 22.19
CA PRO A 561 3.84 11.68 22.06
C PRO A 561 4.94 10.90 21.33
N GLY A 562 5.08 9.59 21.62
CA GLY A 562 6.06 8.74 20.95
C GLY A 562 5.83 8.67 19.44
N GLY A 563 4.57 8.51 19.01
CA GLY A 563 4.23 8.52 17.58
C GLY A 563 4.53 9.85 16.88
N VAL A 564 4.30 10.98 17.55
CA VAL A 564 4.63 12.31 17.01
C VAL A 564 6.14 12.46 16.87
N GLU A 565 6.89 12.13 17.91
CA GLU A 565 8.35 12.19 17.92
C GLU A 565 8.95 11.27 16.84
N GLU A 566 8.43 10.05 16.68
CA GLU A 566 8.84 9.10 15.65
C GLU A 566 8.59 9.61 14.23
N VAL A 567 7.38 10.10 13.93
CA VAL A 567 7.04 10.61 12.59
C VAL A 567 7.88 11.84 12.26
N MET A 568 8.00 12.80 13.18
CA MET A 568 8.82 14.00 12.95
C MET A 568 10.29 13.64 12.70
N LYS A 569 10.84 12.73 13.50
CA LYS A 569 12.21 12.23 13.33
C LYS A 569 12.40 11.53 11.99
N PHE A 570 11.46 10.69 11.57
CA PHE A 570 11.51 10.01 10.28
C PHE A 570 11.48 10.98 9.11
N LEU A 571 10.64 12.01 9.19
CA LEU A 571 10.51 13.05 8.16
C LEU A 571 11.67 14.04 8.17
N GLY A 572 12.50 14.05 9.22
CA GLY A 572 13.50 15.08 9.45
C GLY A 572 12.88 16.47 9.63
N TRP A 573 11.66 16.54 10.15
CA TRP A 573 10.95 17.80 10.39
C TRP A 573 11.19 18.27 11.82
N THR A 574 11.41 19.58 11.99
CA THR A 574 11.35 20.23 13.29
C THR A 574 9.96 20.83 13.54
N ILE A 575 9.72 21.34 14.75
CA ILE A 575 8.47 22.06 15.03
C ILE A 575 8.36 23.29 14.13
N GLU A 576 9.48 23.96 13.83
CA GLU A 576 9.57 25.16 13.00
C GLU A 576 9.13 24.89 11.55
N ASP A 577 9.46 23.71 11.02
CA ASP A 577 9.06 23.26 9.68
C ASP A 577 7.54 23.12 9.51
N ILE A 578 6.84 22.74 10.58
CA ILE A 578 5.41 22.40 10.51
C ILE A 578 4.60 23.69 10.48
N LYS A 579 3.74 23.86 9.48
CA LYS A 579 2.83 25.00 9.42
C LYS A 579 1.72 24.87 10.45
N LEU A 580 1.02 23.73 10.45
CA LEU A 580 -0.05 23.43 11.39
C LEU A 580 -0.05 21.95 11.79
N VAL A 581 -0.44 21.73 13.04
CA VAL A 581 -0.82 20.46 13.63
C VAL A 581 -2.34 20.47 13.74
N ILE A 582 -2.98 19.46 13.17
CA ILE A 582 -4.44 19.28 13.19
C ILE A 582 -4.74 18.01 13.98
N PRO A 583 -5.01 18.16 15.29
CA PRO A 583 -5.35 17.02 16.13
C PRO A 583 -6.84 16.64 16.02
N HIS A 584 -7.19 15.46 16.51
CA HIS A 584 -8.59 15.15 16.84
C HIS A 584 -9.13 16.13 17.90
N GLN A 585 -10.36 16.59 17.70
CA GLN A 585 -10.92 17.80 18.32
C GLN A 585 -11.87 17.43 19.48
N VAL A 586 -11.31 17.00 20.61
CA VAL A 586 -12.11 16.49 21.76
C VAL A 586 -12.44 17.58 22.78
N SER A 587 -11.42 18.29 23.26
CA SER A 587 -11.55 19.28 24.34
C SER A 587 -10.31 20.16 24.42
N SER A 588 -10.43 21.33 25.07
CA SER A 588 -9.28 22.19 25.40
C SER A 588 -8.26 21.46 26.28
N GLN A 589 -8.72 20.65 27.23
CA GLN A 589 -7.85 19.95 28.17
C GLN A 589 -6.83 19.04 27.47
N ILE A 590 -7.28 18.14 26.57
CA ILE A 590 -6.33 17.25 25.87
C ILE A 590 -5.41 18.05 24.95
N ILE A 591 -5.90 19.14 24.35
CA ILE A 591 -5.08 20.01 23.50
C ILE A 591 -3.95 20.64 24.33
N GLU A 592 -4.28 21.21 25.49
CA GLU A 592 -3.31 21.83 26.38
C GLU A 592 -2.32 20.82 26.95
N ASP A 593 -2.80 19.69 27.47
CA ASP A 593 -1.96 18.71 28.15
C ASP A 593 -1.06 17.94 27.18
N LEU A 594 -1.60 17.48 26.04
CA LEU A 594 -0.83 16.72 25.06
C LEU A 594 0.06 17.62 24.20
N PHE A 595 -0.48 18.68 23.59
CA PHE A 595 0.25 19.46 22.60
C PHE A 595 1.11 20.56 23.23
N TYR A 596 0.56 21.35 24.16
CA TYR A 596 1.31 22.47 24.74
C TYR A 596 2.26 22.03 25.85
N LYS A 597 1.83 21.14 26.75
CA LYS A 597 2.66 20.72 27.89
C LYS A 597 3.55 19.53 27.55
N ARG A 598 2.99 18.43 27.05
CA ARG A 598 3.74 17.18 26.81
C ARG A 598 4.63 17.23 25.56
N LEU A 599 4.14 17.79 24.46
CA LEU A 599 4.87 17.93 23.19
C LEU A 599 5.54 19.30 23.01
N ARG A 600 5.22 20.28 23.87
CA ARG A 600 5.80 21.64 23.84
C ARG A 600 5.63 22.35 22.50
N MET A 601 4.50 22.10 21.83
CA MET A 601 4.16 22.77 20.58
C MET A 601 3.66 24.20 20.84
N PRO A 602 4.10 25.18 20.05
CA PRO A 602 3.56 26.54 20.11
C PRO A 602 2.05 26.55 19.84
N PRO A 603 1.23 27.26 20.66
CA PRO A 603 -0.22 27.27 20.50
C PRO A 603 -0.70 27.69 19.09
N GLU A 604 0.00 28.62 18.46
CA GLU A 604 -0.30 29.10 17.11
C GLU A 604 -0.12 28.04 16.02
N LYS A 605 0.61 26.96 16.30
CA LYS A 605 0.79 25.83 15.37
C LYS A 605 -0.26 24.75 15.55
N VAL A 606 -1.07 24.78 16.60
CA VAL A 606 -2.08 23.74 16.86
C VAL A 606 -3.46 24.29 16.53
N PHE A 607 -4.05 23.83 15.44
CA PHE A 607 -5.36 24.31 15.02
C PHE A 607 -6.48 23.57 15.73
N TRP A 608 -7.49 24.31 16.19
CA TRP A 608 -8.68 23.74 16.76
C TRP A 608 -9.96 24.51 16.44
N SER A 609 -11.08 23.79 16.40
CA SER A 609 -12.42 24.33 16.13
C SER A 609 -13.52 23.74 17.02
N PHE A 610 -13.17 22.85 17.96
CA PHE A 610 -14.12 22.23 18.89
C PHE A 610 -14.99 23.23 19.67
N PRO A 611 -14.60 24.49 19.97
CA PRO A 611 -15.50 25.41 20.65
C PRO A 611 -16.79 25.70 19.87
N LEU A 612 -16.74 25.58 18.54
CA LEU A 612 -17.85 25.90 17.64
C LEU A 612 -18.65 24.67 17.20
N HIS A 613 -17.97 23.53 17.02
CA HIS A 613 -18.55 22.32 16.43
C HIS A 613 -18.75 21.19 17.45
N GLY A 614 -18.09 21.26 18.61
CA GLY A 614 -17.95 20.13 19.51
C GLY A 614 -17.00 19.05 18.98
N ASN A 615 -17.09 17.86 19.58
CA ASN A 615 -16.42 16.66 19.12
C ASN A 615 -17.26 15.99 18.03
N VAL A 616 -16.82 16.11 16.77
CA VAL A 616 -17.52 15.56 15.60
C VAL A 616 -16.92 14.23 15.14
N GLY A 617 -16.33 13.46 16.07
CA GLY A 617 -15.86 12.11 15.81
C GLY A 617 -14.75 12.04 14.76
N ALA A 618 -14.86 11.09 13.84
CA ALA A 618 -13.92 10.91 12.75
C ALA A 618 -13.91 12.10 11.77
N ALA A 619 -14.96 12.92 11.74
CA ALA A 619 -15.02 14.12 10.90
C ALA A 619 -14.16 15.27 11.46
N SER A 620 -13.64 15.15 12.69
CA SER A 620 -12.92 16.24 13.36
C SER A 620 -11.73 16.77 12.57
N MET A 621 -10.85 15.88 12.11
CA MET A 621 -9.64 16.26 11.37
C MET A 621 -9.96 16.85 9.99
N PRO A 622 -10.79 16.23 9.12
CA PRO A 622 -11.09 16.82 7.82
C PRO A 622 -11.88 18.14 7.93
N VAL A 623 -12.77 18.28 8.91
CA VAL A 623 -13.47 19.56 9.18
C VAL A 623 -12.47 20.63 9.62
N ALA A 624 -11.59 20.30 10.56
CA ALA A 624 -10.57 21.22 11.04
C ALA A 624 -9.60 21.64 9.92
N LEU A 625 -9.20 20.69 9.06
CA LEU A 625 -8.36 20.97 7.90
C LEU A 625 -9.05 21.93 6.94
N CYS A 626 -10.32 21.67 6.58
CA CYS A 626 -11.08 22.55 5.70
C CYS A 626 -11.18 23.97 6.28
N ASN A 627 -11.52 24.10 7.56
CA ASN A 627 -11.64 25.40 8.23
C ASN A 627 -10.30 26.15 8.26
N ALA A 628 -9.18 25.46 8.50
CA ALA A 628 -7.86 26.07 8.50
C ALA A 628 -7.47 26.59 7.10
N MET A 629 -7.80 25.83 6.06
CA MET A 629 -7.58 26.22 4.66
C MET A 629 -8.46 27.41 4.27
N ASP A 630 -9.75 27.38 4.59
CA ASP A 630 -10.70 28.45 4.27
C ASP A 630 -10.37 29.75 5.04
N ALA A 631 -9.77 29.64 6.22
CA ALA A 631 -9.27 30.78 6.99
C ALA A 631 -7.89 31.29 6.55
N GLY A 632 -7.26 30.67 5.54
CA GLY A 632 -5.93 31.05 5.06
C GLY A 632 -4.79 30.79 6.05
N LEU A 633 -5.01 29.92 7.06
CA LEU A 633 -4.01 29.56 8.06
C LEU A 633 -2.99 28.54 7.52
N ALA A 634 -3.38 27.78 6.50
CA ALA A 634 -2.51 26.93 5.70
C ALA A 634 -2.87 27.07 4.22
N THR A 635 -1.90 26.74 3.37
CA THR A 635 -1.98 26.80 1.92
C THR A 635 -1.31 25.57 1.31
N THR A 636 -1.56 25.34 0.02
CA THR A 636 -0.85 24.29 -0.72
C THR A 636 0.67 24.49 -0.65
N GLY A 637 1.41 23.43 -0.36
CA GLY A 637 2.85 23.42 -0.11
C GLY A 637 3.24 23.47 1.37
N ASP A 638 2.29 23.75 2.28
CA ASP A 638 2.57 23.77 3.71
C ASP A 638 2.67 22.34 4.29
N LYS A 639 3.60 22.16 5.25
CA LYS A 639 3.75 20.92 6.02
C LYS A 639 2.69 20.86 7.13
N ILE A 640 1.89 19.81 7.13
CA ILE A 640 0.80 19.58 8.08
C ILE A 640 1.03 18.26 8.82
N LEU A 641 0.77 18.25 10.13
CA LEU A 641 0.78 17.04 10.95
C LEU A 641 -0.63 16.73 11.44
N LEU A 642 -1.19 15.60 11.01
CA LEU A 642 -2.46 15.07 11.51
C LEU A 642 -2.18 14.16 12.72
N VAL A 643 -2.90 14.37 13.82
CA VAL A 643 -2.69 13.61 15.06
C VAL A 643 -4.04 13.10 15.60
N GLY A 644 -4.27 11.80 15.44
CA GLY A 644 -5.47 11.10 15.89
C GLY A 644 -5.24 10.29 17.16
N GLY A 645 -6.25 10.31 18.04
CA GLY A 645 -6.41 9.38 19.15
C GLY A 645 -7.88 8.95 19.25
N SER A 646 -8.13 7.68 19.53
CA SER A 646 -9.49 7.13 19.51
C SER A 646 -9.79 6.17 20.66
N GLY A 647 -11.07 5.87 20.85
CA GLY A 647 -11.52 4.79 21.72
C GLY A 647 -10.83 3.47 21.38
N GLY A 648 -10.50 2.70 22.42
CA GLY A 648 -9.60 1.56 22.32
C GLY A 648 -8.11 1.91 22.41
N PHE A 649 -7.75 3.20 22.64
CA PHE A 649 -6.49 3.99 22.45
C PHE A 649 -5.78 3.90 21.10
N GLY A 650 -6.46 3.40 20.06
CA GLY A 650 -5.95 3.55 18.70
C GLY A 650 -5.36 4.95 18.48
N ALA A 651 -4.15 5.04 17.97
CA ALA A 651 -3.46 6.30 17.73
C ALA A 651 -2.90 6.31 16.31
N GLY A 652 -2.90 7.49 15.69
CA GLY A 652 -2.42 7.69 14.34
C GLY A 652 -1.73 9.04 14.22
N VAL A 653 -0.55 9.07 13.62
CA VAL A 653 0.14 10.32 13.27
C VAL A 653 0.49 10.26 11.80
N LEU A 654 0.21 11.32 11.06
CA LEU A 654 0.48 11.40 9.63
C LEU A 654 1.03 12.78 9.29
N GLY A 655 2.22 12.80 8.69
CA GLY A 655 2.82 14.01 8.13
C GLY A 655 2.57 14.09 6.63
N LEU A 656 2.12 15.26 6.18
CA LEU A 656 1.84 15.54 4.77
C LEU A 656 2.27 16.95 4.37
N THR A 657 2.57 17.14 3.10
CA THR A 657 2.60 18.46 2.47
C THR A 657 1.33 18.60 1.66
N LEU A 658 0.56 19.65 1.94
CA LEU A 658 -0.78 19.81 1.37
C LEU A 658 -0.76 20.23 -0.09
#